data_AF-A0A968J9D0-F1
#
_entry.id   AF-A0A968J9D0-F1
#
_cell.length_a   1.000
_cell.length_b   1.000
_cell.length_c   1.000
_cell.angle_alpha   90.00
_cell.angle_beta   90.00
_cell.angle_gamma   90.00
#
_symmetry.space_group_name_H-M   'P 1'
#
loop_
_entity.id
_entity.type
_entity.pdbx_description
1 polymer ?
#
loop_
_entity_poly.entity_id
_entity_poly.type
_entity_poly.pdbx_seq_one_letter_code
_entity_poly.pdbx_strand_id
1 'polypeptide(L)'
;MRWIEDDFPSLRGIFHAAGELQDALLLNLTSEQLTRGLAAKVWGTLNLHQLTRDSLLDHFVLFSSVTAITGSPGRGVYAAANLFLDSFAQYRAQIGLPCLSINWGAWDGIGMARKMSDHPVPLRIQDSIDPDQAIEALEKLLCHPITQIGVFNINRSLLSQAYQGRKTPGLFELLQNQSSDQNDPLSIPKINLDLVSFSDDSNSLRLEIQKGLKRLLGLQDLNQIDINLTLDHYGLDSLMKVELRNWISQAFKVTLPAHFLINPFTFSDLYKFLSDNQQRSVSDSRSDFASPPNRALSTTPIKTDQSAFEHLYSRLHKLKRLNLDRHPIHHQGHRGSLLKLNERWLINFSSNDYLGLSQEPEIKAAAMETINQWGTGSGASRLVTGSFELHQQLEETIALWKGTEAAVVFNSGYQANQGILSGLCQQGDQIFVDSFAHASIRDGITLSRAKSFEFHHNDLNHLEALLHSHADSGLKIIITESVFSMDGDLAPLQELFHLAETFDCLLLVDEAHAVGVFGPQGSGRCAEIKRNSPRLIQIGTCGKALGSFGAYIACSDVIAQLLHSCARSLIYTTALPPAVLSATQAAINFIQKHPERPSHLRKNQSYLQNLSHQPVISQIFPVILGEEHRVLTASRDLMNQGLWVQAIRPPTVPVGSARLRISLSALHTEDQISTLWESLQPWISSFPYP
;
A
#
# COMPACT_ATOMS: atom_id res chain seq x y z
N MET A 1 -22.86 16.74 37.01
CA MET A 1 -21.81 16.61 38.05
C MET A 1 -22.09 17.47 39.28
N ARG A 2 -22.78 18.63 39.17
CA ARG A 2 -23.12 19.49 40.33
C ARG A 2 -23.66 18.77 41.57
N TRP A 3 -24.61 17.84 41.42
CA TRP A 3 -25.12 17.05 42.55
C TRP A 3 -24.05 16.23 43.30
N ILE A 4 -22.98 15.79 42.63
CA ILE A 4 -21.85 15.10 43.30
C ILE A 4 -21.04 16.09 44.13
N GLU A 5 -20.86 17.31 43.63
CA GLU A 5 -20.16 18.38 44.34
C GLU A 5 -21.00 18.94 45.51
N ASP A 6 -22.33 18.91 45.37
CA ASP A 6 -23.28 19.43 46.35
C ASP A 6 -23.57 18.41 47.48
N ASP A 7 -23.67 17.11 47.17
CA ASP A 7 -24.15 16.07 48.10
C ASP A 7 -23.06 15.09 48.57
N PHE A 8 -21.85 15.10 47.99
CA PHE A 8 -20.79 14.12 48.29
C PHE A 8 -19.42 14.78 48.52
N PRO A 9 -18.48 14.07 49.18
CA PRO A 9 -17.08 14.48 49.24
C PRO A 9 -16.48 14.67 47.85
N SER A 10 -15.44 15.51 47.74
CA SER A 10 -14.79 15.84 46.47
C SER A 10 -14.40 14.57 45.69
N LEU A 11 -14.73 14.54 44.40
CA LEU A 11 -14.43 13.42 43.52
C LEU A 11 -12.91 13.24 43.39
N ARG A 12 -12.40 12.09 43.85
CA ARG A 12 -10.97 11.72 43.79
C ARG A 12 -10.66 10.59 42.81
N GLY A 13 -11.63 9.81 42.39
CA GLY A 13 -11.38 8.63 41.57
C GLY A 13 -12.51 8.31 40.61
N ILE A 14 -12.17 7.83 39.43
CA ILE A 14 -13.14 7.35 38.42
C ILE A 14 -12.74 5.96 37.98
N PHE A 15 -13.70 5.04 38.01
CA PHE A 15 -13.56 3.67 37.49
C PHE A 15 -14.56 3.48 36.35
N HIS A 16 -14.06 3.46 35.11
CA HIS A 16 -14.88 3.25 33.92
C HIS A 16 -14.95 1.76 33.58
N ALA A 17 -15.97 1.09 34.12
CA ALA A 17 -16.25 -0.33 33.92
C ALA A 17 -17.33 -0.62 32.86
N ALA A 18 -17.79 0.40 32.12
CA ALA A 18 -18.84 0.21 31.11
C ALA A 18 -18.32 -0.58 29.90
N GLY A 19 -19.18 -1.45 29.39
CA GLY A 19 -18.91 -2.24 28.20
C GLY A 19 -20.15 -2.98 27.74
N GLU A 20 -20.26 -3.15 26.43
CA GLU A 20 -21.30 -3.95 25.80
C GLU A 20 -20.63 -4.89 24.79
N LEU A 21 -21.08 -6.16 24.76
CA LEU A 21 -20.61 -7.13 23.77
C LEU A 21 -21.53 -7.08 22.55
N GLN A 22 -20.92 -6.93 21.37
CA GLN A 22 -21.56 -7.02 20.07
C GLN A 22 -20.75 -8.03 19.24
N ASP A 23 -21.04 -9.32 19.46
CA ASP A 23 -20.30 -10.41 18.84
C ASP A 23 -20.84 -10.63 17.40
N ALA A 24 -19.98 -10.43 16.41
CA ALA A 24 -20.26 -10.70 15.00
C ALA A 24 -18.95 -10.83 14.21
N LEU A 25 -18.98 -11.61 13.13
CA LEU A 25 -17.88 -11.64 12.17
C LEU A 25 -17.76 -10.29 11.45
N LEU A 26 -16.53 -9.88 11.11
CA LEU A 26 -16.26 -8.56 10.52
C LEU A 26 -17.09 -8.29 9.25
N LEU A 27 -17.33 -9.33 8.45
CA LEU A 27 -18.12 -9.26 7.21
C LEU A 27 -19.62 -9.06 7.45
N ASN A 28 -20.13 -9.38 8.65
CA ASN A 28 -21.55 -9.34 8.99
C ASN A 28 -21.89 -8.21 9.97
N LEU A 29 -20.92 -7.32 10.28
CA LEU A 29 -21.13 -6.20 11.18
C LEU A 29 -21.97 -5.12 10.52
N THR A 30 -23.07 -4.74 11.18
CA THR A 30 -23.84 -3.55 10.77
C THR A 30 -23.24 -2.28 11.37
N SER A 31 -23.50 -1.13 10.74
CA SER A 31 -23.10 0.18 11.26
C SER A 31 -23.67 0.46 12.66
N GLU A 32 -24.89 -0.03 12.94
CA GLU A 32 -25.53 0.11 14.25
C GLU A 32 -24.79 -0.71 15.32
N GLN A 33 -24.47 -1.97 15.04
CA GLN A 33 -23.72 -2.84 15.96
C GLN A 33 -22.31 -2.29 16.24
N LEU A 34 -21.64 -1.74 15.22
CA LEU A 34 -20.36 -1.06 15.37
C LEU A 34 -20.49 0.17 16.30
N THR A 35 -21.44 1.05 16.00
CA THR A 35 -21.66 2.28 16.77
C THR A 35 -21.97 1.97 18.23
N ARG A 36 -22.88 1.02 18.45
CA ARG A 36 -23.30 0.59 19.78
C ARG A 36 -22.18 -0.09 20.56
N GLY A 37 -21.44 -1.00 19.93
CA GLY A 37 -20.34 -1.72 20.57
C GLY A 37 -19.16 -0.82 20.97
N LEU A 38 -18.92 0.27 20.22
CA LEU A 38 -17.91 1.28 20.59
C LEU A 38 -18.42 2.27 21.64
N ALA A 39 -19.72 2.58 21.65
CA ALA A 39 -20.26 3.73 22.36
C ALA A 39 -19.96 3.74 23.86
N ALA A 40 -20.17 2.61 24.54
CA ALA A 40 -20.02 2.53 26.00
C ALA A 40 -18.60 2.89 26.45
N LYS A 41 -17.58 2.40 25.73
CA LYS A 41 -16.17 2.62 26.06
C LYS A 41 -15.63 3.92 25.51
N VAL A 42 -15.92 4.22 24.24
CA VAL A 42 -15.39 5.41 23.57
C VAL A 42 -16.06 6.68 24.08
N TRP A 43 -17.38 6.81 23.88
CA TRP A 43 -18.12 8.01 24.29
C TRP A 43 -18.21 8.13 25.81
N GLY A 44 -18.35 7.01 26.52
CA GLY A 44 -18.32 7.00 27.99
C GLY A 44 -17.02 7.59 28.53
N THR A 45 -15.88 7.17 28.01
CA THR A 45 -14.56 7.69 28.42
C THR A 45 -14.37 9.16 28.06
N LEU A 46 -14.76 9.58 26.84
CA LEU A 46 -14.64 10.97 26.41
C LEU A 46 -15.51 11.90 27.26
N ASN A 47 -16.75 11.49 27.56
CA ASN A 47 -17.65 12.26 28.43
C ASN A 47 -17.10 12.37 29.85
N LEU A 48 -16.63 11.27 30.43
CA LEU A 48 -16.00 11.28 31.75
C LEU A 48 -14.79 12.21 31.76
N HIS A 49 -13.91 12.13 30.76
CA HIS A 49 -12.76 13.00 30.67
C HIS A 49 -13.15 14.48 30.57
N GLN A 50 -14.07 14.84 29.68
CA GLN A 50 -14.49 16.23 29.51
C GLN A 50 -15.11 16.81 30.79
N LEU A 51 -15.96 16.03 31.46
CA LEU A 51 -16.66 16.48 32.66
C LEU A 51 -15.76 16.55 33.91
N THR A 52 -14.62 15.86 33.90
CA THR A 52 -13.75 15.70 35.08
C THR A 52 -12.32 16.20 34.82
N ARG A 53 -12.09 16.86 33.69
CA ARG A 53 -10.76 17.28 33.22
C ARG A 53 -10.06 18.17 34.24
N ASP A 54 -10.82 19.09 34.84
CA ASP A 54 -10.32 20.08 35.77
C ASP A 54 -10.48 19.62 37.24
N SER A 55 -11.02 18.42 37.46
CA SER A 55 -11.12 17.81 38.79
C SER A 55 -9.77 17.24 39.22
N LEU A 56 -9.41 17.45 40.48
CA LEU A 56 -8.21 16.86 41.09
C LEU A 56 -8.46 15.38 41.42
N LEU A 57 -8.26 14.52 40.42
CA LEU A 57 -8.36 13.07 40.56
C LEU A 57 -7.02 12.46 40.97
N ASP A 58 -7.07 11.49 41.89
CA ASP A 58 -5.99 10.56 42.19
C ASP A 58 -5.98 9.40 41.18
N HIS A 59 -7.16 8.95 40.74
CA HIS A 59 -7.29 7.78 39.86
C HIS A 59 -8.29 7.99 38.70
N PHE A 60 -7.92 7.54 37.51
CA PHE A 60 -8.81 7.41 36.35
C PHE A 60 -8.59 6.03 35.71
N VAL A 61 -9.33 5.04 36.19
CA VAL A 61 -9.13 3.63 35.85
C VAL A 61 -10.07 3.22 34.72
N LEU A 62 -9.51 2.68 33.64
CA LEU A 62 -10.23 2.16 32.49
C LEU A 62 -10.20 0.64 32.50
N PHE A 63 -11.37 0.01 32.53
CA PHE A 63 -11.47 -1.45 32.45
C PHE A 63 -11.43 -1.84 30.98
N SER A 64 -10.23 -2.08 30.49
CA SER A 64 -9.97 -2.64 29.18
C SER A 64 -10.08 -4.17 29.23
N SER A 65 -9.83 -4.83 28.11
CA SER A 65 -9.88 -6.28 28.00
C SER A 65 -8.61 -6.80 27.38
N VAL A 66 -8.20 -8.00 27.79
CA VAL A 66 -7.13 -8.76 27.13
C VAL A 66 -7.41 -8.99 25.63
N THR A 67 -8.67 -8.95 25.19
CA THR A 67 -9.03 -9.04 23.76
C THR A 67 -8.45 -7.90 22.91
N ALA A 68 -8.13 -6.74 23.49
CA ALA A 68 -7.41 -5.67 22.80
C ALA A 68 -5.96 -6.04 22.46
N ILE A 69 -5.39 -6.96 23.23
CA ILE A 69 -4.02 -7.44 23.08
C ILE A 69 -3.98 -8.71 22.22
N THR A 70 -4.86 -9.66 22.50
CA THR A 70 -4.80 -11.01 21.95
C THR A 70 -5.72 -11.23 20.76
N GLY A 71 -6.70 -10.35 20.59
CA GLY A 71 -7.87 -10.60 19.75
C GLY A 71 -8.78 -11.69 20.34
N SER A 72 -9.96 -11.82 19.74
CA SER A 72 -10.87 -12.95 19.94
C SER A 72 -11.74 -13.10 18.69
N PRO A 73 -11.87 -14.30 18.11
CA PRO A 73 -12.76 -14.53 16.98
C PRO A 73 -14.18 -14.00 17.26
N GLY A 74 -14.77 -13.34 16.27
CA GLY A 74 -16.12 -12.75 16.39
C GLY A 74 -16.23 -11.50 17.27
N ARG A 75 -15.12 -10.96 17.82
CA ARG A 75 -15.15 -9.83 18.78
C ARG A 75 -14.37 -8.60 18.31
N GLY A 76 -14.34 -8.35 17.00
CA GLY A 76 -13.56 -7.26 16.42
C GLY A 76 -13.92 -5.87 16.98
N VAL A 77 -15.22 -5.58 17.11
CA VAL A 77 -15.70 -4.29 17.65
C VAL A 77 -15.30 -4.12 19.12
N TYR A 78 -15.45 -5.18 19.92
CA TYR A 78 -15.09 -5.15 21.33
C TYR A 78 -13.58 -4.97 21.54
N ALA A 79 -12.75 -5.66 20.75
CA ALA A 79 -11.30 -5.46 20.78
C ALA A 79 -10.93 -4.02 20.43
N ALA A 80 -11.53 -3.44 19.39
CA ALA A 80 -11.31 -2.05 18.99
C ALA A 80 -11.74 -1.04 20.08
N ALA A 81 -12.89 -1.27 20.72
CA ALA A 81 -13.39 -0.42 21.81
C ALA A 81 -12.42 -0.38 23.00
N ASN A 82 -11.82 -1.52 23.34
CA ASN A 82 -10.85 -1.63 24.44
C ASN A 82 -9.47 -1.07 24.04
N LEU A 83 -9.04 -1.25 22.79
CA LEU A 83 -7.81 -0.62 22.28
C LEU A 83 -7.89 0.91 22.30
N PHE A 84 -9.08 1.49 22.10
CA PHE A 84 -9.31 2.91 22.32
C PHE A 84 -9.04 3.32 23.77
N LEU A 85 -9.51 2.55 24.76
CA LEU A 85 -9.25 2.83 26.18
C LEU A 85 -7.75 2.81 26.48
N ASP A 86 -7.03 1.82 25.96
CA ASP A 86 -5.59 1.67 26.14
C ASP A 86 -4.83 2.88 25.56
N SER A 87 -5.20 3.28 24.35
CA SER A 87 -4.61 4.45 23.69
C SER A 87 -4.98 5.76 24.40
N PHE A 88 -6.20 5.85 24.94
CA PHE A 88 -6.68 7.01 25.66
C PHE A 88 -5.98 7.19 27.02
N ALA A 89 -5.64 6.09 27.70
CA ALA A 89 -4.83 6.15 28.91
C ALA A 89 -3.44 6.74 28.63
N GLN A 90 -2.81 6.35 27.52
CA GLN A 90 -1.54 6.95 27.07
C GLN A 90 -1.68 8.44 26.78
N TYR A 91 -2.76 8.85 26.10
CA TYR A 91 -3.04 10.26 25.85
C TYR A 91 -3.19 11.07 27.15
N ARG A 92 -3.99 10.58 28.12
CA ARG A 92 -4.17 11.26 29.42
C ARG A 92 -2.85 11.39 30.18
N ALA A 93 -2.03 10.34 30.18
CA ALA A 93 -0.71 10.37 30.81
C ALA A 93 0.21 11.42 30.17
N GLN A 94 0.19 11.56 28.84
CA GLN A 94 0.99 12.56 28.11
C GLN A 94 0.61 14.00 28.45
N ILE A 95 -0.66 14.27 28.77
CA ILE A 95 -1.12 15.60 29.21
C ILE A 95 -1.04 15.78 30.73
N GLY A 96 -0.33 14.90 31.43
CA GLY A 96 -0.06 14.99 32.88
C GLY A 96 -1.25 14.63 33.76
N LEU A 97 -2.29 13.98 33.22
CA LEU A 97 -3.45 13.54 33.99
C LEU A 97 -3.34 12.05 34.34
N PRO A 98 -3.76 11.63 35.54
CA PRO A 98 -3.73 10.22 35.91
C PRO A 98 -4.64 9.42 35.00
N CYS A 99 -4.15 8.25 34.57
CA CYS A 99 -4.95 7.23 33.90
C CYS A 99 -4.26 5.86 33.96
N LEU A 100 -5.02 4.83 34.30
CA LEU A 100 -4.59 3.43 34.32
C LEU A 100 -5.57 2.60 33.47
N SER A 101 -5.11 2.01 32.37
CA SER A 101 -5.88 1.01 31.63
C SER A 101 -5.50 -0.39 32.07
N ILE A 102 -6.49 -1.20 32.45
CA ILE A 102 -6.26 -2.59 32.86
C ILE A 102 -6.91 -3.53 31.85
N ASN A 103 -6.10 -4.30 31.12
CA ASN A 103 -6.56 -5.32 30.18
C ASN A 103 -6.94 -6.59 30.95
N TRP A 104 -8.20 -6.66 31.40
CA TRP A 104 -8.70 -7.79 32.20
C TRP A 104 -8.95 -9.04 31.35
N GLY A 105 -8.60 -10.20 31.90
CA GLY A 105 -9.17 -11.50 31.52
C GLY A 105 -10.61 -11.67 32.01
N ALA A 106 -11.25 -12.78 31.67
CA ALA A 106 -12.61 -13.05 32.11
C ALA A 106 -12.66 -13.31 33.63
N TRP A 107 -13.51 -12.59 34.38
CA TRP A 107 -13.72 -12.86 35.81
C TRP A 107 -14.73 -14.00 35.97
N ASP A 108 -14.51 -14.90 36.93
CA ASP A 108 -15.39 -16.06 37.13
C ASP A 108 -16.74 -15.67 37.72
N GLY A 109 -17.79 -16.44 37.39
CA GLY A 109 -19.09 -16.42 38.06
C GLY A 109 -20.00 -15.18 37.88
N ILE A 110 -19.53 -14.07 37.29
CA ILE A 110 -20.27 -12.78 37.30
C ILE A 110 -20.21 -12.03 35.94
N GLY A 111 -21.26 -11.29 35.60
CA GLY A 111 -21.24 -10.28 34.53
C GLY A 111 -21.23 -10.82 33.10
N MET A 112 -20.53 -10.12 32.19
CA MET A 112 -20.46 -10.48 30.76
C MET A 112 -19.85 -11.87 30.49
N ALA A 113 -19.06 -12.40 31.43
CA ALA A 113 -18.52 -13.76 31.38
C ALA A 113 -19.61 -14.84 31.51
N ARG A 114 -20.73 -14.55 32.18
CA ARG A 114 -21.86 -15.47 32.31
C ARG A 114 -22.65 -15.63 31.00
N LYS A 115 -22.59 -14.65 30.08
CA LYS A 115 -23.13 -14.80 28.71
C LYS A 115 -22.19 -15.59 27.77
N MET A 116 -20.97 -15.90 28.21
CA MET A 116 -19.99 -16.69 27.44
C MET A 116 -20.16 -18.21 27.60
N SER A 117 -21.08 -18.68 28.46
CA SER A 117 -21.34 -20.12 28.66
C SER A 117 -22.22 -20.74 27.57
N ASP A 118 -22.89 -19.94 26.75
CA ASP A 118 -23.91 -20.44 25.80
C ASP A 118 -23.36 -20.74 24.40
N HIS A 119 -22.09 -20.38 24.13
CA HIS A 119 -21.40 -20.70 22.87
C HIS A 119 -20.05 -21.37 23.15
N PRO A 120 -19.87 -22.66 22.78
CA PRO A 120 -18.60 -23.35 22.94
C PRO A 120 -17.60 -22.81 21.91
N VAL A 121 -16.76 -21.85 22.32
CA VAL A 121 -15.61 -21.43 21.53
C VAL A 121 -14.49 -22.46 21.72
N PRO A 122 -14.04 -23.17 20.67
CA PRO A 122 -12.96 -24.14 20.78
C PRO A 122 -11.64 -23.39 20.93
N LEU A 123 -10.90 -23.68 22.00
CA LEU A 123 -9.64 -23.05 22.45
C LEU A 123 -9.81 -21.74 23.24
N ARG A 124 -10.16 -21.85 24.52
CA ARG A 124 -9.88 -20.79 25.50
C ARG A 124 -8.40 -20.86 25.89
N ILE A 125 -7.59 -19.95 25.35
CA ILE A 125 -6.18 -19.76 25.75
C ILE A 125 -6.08 -19.16 27.17
N GLN A 126 -7.19 -18.65 27.70
CA GLN A 126 -7.26 -17.95 28.99
C GLN A 126 -8.24 -18.65 29.93
N ASP A 127 -7.79 -18.86 31.16
CA ASP A 127 -8.65 -19.29 32.26
C ASP A 127 -9.33 -18.07 32.90
N SER A 128 -10.45 -18.30 33.59
CA SER A 128 -11.10 -17.25 34.37
C SER A 128 -10.22 -16.81 35.54
N ILE A 129 -10.37 -15.55 35.95
CA ILE A 129 -9.74 -14.97 37.13
C ILE A 129 -10.77 -15.01 38.25
N ASP A 130 -10.36 -15.45 39.43
CA ASP A 130 -11.19 -15.34 40.63
C ASP A 130 -11.40 -13.84 40.98
N PRO A 131 -12.64 -13.38 41.26
CA PRO A 131 -12.91 -11.98 41.56
C PRO A 131 -12.06 -11.41 42.71
N ASP A 132 -11.78 -12.19 43.76
CA ASP A 132 -10.97 -11.71 44.90
C ASP A 132 -9.52 -11.48 44.47
N GLN A 133 -8.97 -12.35 43.62
CA GLN A 133 -7.64 -12.16 43.02
C GLN A 133 -7.60 -10.92 42.12
N ALA A 134 -8.67 -10.66 41.38
CA ALA A 134 -8.76 -9.50 40.50
C ALA A 134 -8.84 -8.18 41.30
N ILE A 135 -9.55 -8.17 42.42
CA ILE A 135 -9.59 -7.03 43.35
C ILE A 135 -8.22 -6.83 44.01
N GLU A 136 -7.55 -7.88 44.48
CA GLU A 136 -6.19 -7.79 45.03
C GLU A 136 -5.19 -7.21 44.01
N ALA A 137 -5.30 -7.63 42.74
CA ALA A 137 -4.49 -7.07 41.67
C ALA A 137 -4.80 -5.57 41.46
N LEU A 138 -6.07 -5.18 41.46
CA LEU A 138 -6.47 -3.78 41.32
C LEU A 138 -5.89 -2.91 42.45
N GLU A 139 -5.99 -3.36 43.71
CA GLU A 139 -5.43 -2.64 44.86
C GLU A 139 -3.93 -2.38 44.73
N LYS A 140 -3.17 -3.40 44.28
CA LYS A 140 -1.73 -3.26 44.02
C LYS A 140 -1.46 -2.25 42.90
N LEU A 141 -2.24 -2.30 41.82
CA LEU A 141 -2.05 -1.43 40.66
C LEU A 141 -2.36 0.05 40.94
N LEU A 142 -3.32 0.34 41.81
CA LEU A 142 -3.65 1.72 42.19
C LEU A 142 -2.48 2.43 42.90
N CYS A 143 -1.58 1.68 43.51
CA CYS A 143 -0.40 2.21 44.22
C CYS A 143 0.82 2.44 43.30
N HIS A 144 0.74 2.10 42.01
CA HIS A 144 1.87 2.19 41.08
C HIS A 144 1.60 3.16 39.92
N PRO A 145 2.60 3.92 39.44
CA PRO A 145 2.46 4.86 38.33
C PRO A 145 2.52 4.13 36.97
N ILE A 146 1.59 3.20 36.75
CA ILE A 146 1.49 2.41 35.51
C ILE A 146 0.34 2.94 34.68
N THR A 147 0.57 3.15 33.38
CA THR A 147 -0.46 3.65 32.45
C THR A 147 -1.29 2.54 31.82
N GLN A 148 -0.70 1.35 31.61
CA GLN A 148 -1.40 0.19 31.05
C GLN A 148 -0.81 -1.12 31.57
N ILE A 149 -1.66 -2.09 31.90
CA ILE A 149 -1.24 -3.43 32.32
C ILE A 149 -2.27 -4.51 31.99
N GLY A 150 -1.82 -5.71 31.63
CA GLY A 150 -2.70 -6.87 31.48
C GLY A 150 -2.77 -7.72 32.72
N VAL A 151 -3.97 -8.12 33.13
CA VAL A 151 -4.23 -9.01 34.27
C VAL A 151 -5.14 -10.15 33.80
N PHE A 152 -4.55 -11.30 33.51
CA PHE A 152 -5.26 -12.47 33.00
C PHE A 152 -4.48 -13.77 33.21
N ASN A 153 -5.21 -14.88 33.37
CA ASN A 153 -4.65 -16.21 33.44
C ASN A 153 -4.38 -16.74 32.03
N ILE A 154 -3.28 -17.45 31.83
CA ILE A 154 -2.88 -18.01 30.54
C ILE A 154 -2.64 -19.51 30.70
N ASN A 155 -3.39 -20.29 29.93
CA ASN A 155 -3.13 -21.71 29.80
C ASN A 155 -1.98 -21.93 28.80
N ARG A 156 -0.76 -22.13 29.34
CA ARG A 156 0.47 -22.22 28.53
C ARG A 156 0.47 -23.41 27.55
N SER A 157 -0.21 -24.51 27.87
CA SER A 157 -0.28 -25.67 26.98
C SER A 157 -1.24 -25.45 25.81
N LEU A 158 -2.36 -24.76 26.04
CA LEU A 158 -3.27 -24.36 24.97
C LEU A 158 -2.68 -23.25 24.09
N LEU A 159 -1.91 -22.33 24.68
CA LEU A 159 -1.17 -21.29 23.94
C LEU A 159 -0.12 -21.91 22.99
N SER A 160 0.65 -22.91 23.44
CA SER A 160 1.65 -23.57 22.60
C SER A 160 1.02 -24.43 21.51
N GLN A 161 -0.12 -25.08 21.77
CA GLN A 161 -0.89 -25.81 20.77
C GLN A 161 -1.54 -24.89 19.73
N ALA A 162 -2.13 -23.76 20.15
CA ALA A 162 -2.82 -22.83 19.24
C ALA A 162 -1.87 -22.18 18.21
N TYR A 163 -0.59 -22.04 18.56
CA TYR A 163 0.44 -21.43 17.71
C TYR A 163 1.53 -22.41 17.24
N GLN A 164 1.31 -23.72 17.38
CA GLN A 164 2.27 -24.73 16.92
C GLN A 164 2.47 -24.63 15.40
N GLY A 165 3.69 -24.31 14.95
CA GLY A 165 4.01 -24.08 13.53
C GLY A 165 3.53 -22.73 12.97
N ARG A 166 3.05 -21.82 13.81
CA ARG A 166 2.70 -20.43 13.46
C ARG A 166 3.57 -19.46 14.26
N LYS A 167 3.78 -18.24 13.77
CA LYS A 167 4.46 -17.19 14.55
C LYS A 167 3.60 -16.84 15.77
N THR A 168 4.12 -17.05 16.97
CA THR A 168 3.52 -16.55 18.22
C THR A 168 3.62 -15.02 18.24
N PRO A 169 2.56 -14.27 18.61
CA PRO A 169 2.68 -12.82 18.81
C PRO A 169 3.74 -12.51 19.88
N GLY A 170 4.55 -11.45 19.70
CA GLY A 170 5.74 -11.18 20.51
C GLY A 170 5.51 -11.08 22.04
N LEU A 171 4.30 -10.71 22.49
CA LEU A 171 3.94 -10.73 23.92
C LEU A 171 3.98 -12.14 24.53
N PHE A 172 3.63 -13.16 23.73
CA PHE A 172 3.57 -14.56 24.16
C PHE A 172 4.89 -15.31 23.99
N GLU A 173 5.83 -14.76 23.22
CA GLU A 173 7.17 -15.31 23.03
C GLU A 173 7.98 -15.28 24.34
N LEU A 174 7.81 -14.23 25.14
CA LEU A 174 8.40 -14.10 26.49
C LEU A 174 7.88 -15.15 27.48
N LEU A 175 6.64 -15.59 27.32
CA LEU A 175 6.01 -16.60 28.20
C LEU A 175 6.40 -18.03 27.83
N GLN A 176 6.86 -18.27 26.59
CA GLN A 176 7.40 -19.55 26.13
C GLN A 176 8.87 -19.74 26.52
N ASN A 177 9.64 -18.65 26.62
CA ASN A 177 11.08 -18.70 26.93
C ASN A 177 11.42 -18.81 28.43
N GLN A 178 10.43 -18.78 29.33
CA GLN A 178 10.66 -18.91 30.78
C GLN A 178 10.57 -20.36 31.32
N SER A 179 10.45 -21.36 30.45
CA SER A 179 10.46 -22.78 30.87
C SER A 179 11.86 -23.40 30.72
N SER A 180 12.81 -22.91 31.51
CA SER A 180 14.02 -23.66 31.84
C SER A 180 14.50 -23.29 33.25
N ASP A 181 13.76 -23.70 34.28
CA ASP A 181 14.32 -24.13 35.56
C ASP A 181 13.26 -24.89 36.38
N GLN A 182 13.76 -25.72 37.28
CA GLN A 182 13.23 -27.04 37.65
C GLN A 182 12.07 -27.07 38.67
N ASN A 183 11.39 -28.22 38.67
CA ASN A 183 10.57 -28.85 39.74
C ASN A 183 9.13 -28.33 39.96
N ASP A 184 8.16 -29.04 39.37
CA ASP A 184 6.83 -29.23 39.98
C ASP A 184 6.31 -30.66 39.73
N PRO A 185 5.85 -31.42 40.75
CA PRO A 185 5.68 -32.86 40.73
C PRO A 185 4.23 -33.27 40.44
N LEU A 186 3.76 -33.01 39.23
CA LEU A 186 2.55 -33.62 38.69
C LEU A 186 2.89 -34.32 37.38
N SER A 187 3.22 -35.61 37.54
CA SER A 187 3.31 -36.59 36.47
C SER A 187 2.18 -36.44 35.47
N ILE A 188 2.58 -36.24 34.21
CA ILE A 188 1.76 -36.34 33.02
C ILE A 188 0.89 -37.60 33.11
N PRO A 189 -0.46 -37.50 33.18
CA PRO A 189 -1.29 -38.58 32.69
C PRO A 189 -1.01 -38.65 31.19
N LYS A 190 -0.40 -39.74 30.73
CA LYS A 190 -0.42 -40.09 29.31
C LYS A 190 -1.87 -39.99 28.87
N ILE A 191 -2.18 -39.02 28.00
CA ILE A 191 -3.40 -39.10 27.21
C ILE A 191 -3.18 -40.28 26.27
N ASN A 192 -3.65 -41.45 26.70
CA ASN A 192 -4.15 -42.46 25.79
C ASN A 192 -5.25 -41.75 24.97
N LEU A 193 -4.89 -41.22 23.81
CA LEU A 193 -5.75 -41.50 22.68
C LEU A 193 -5.55 -42.98 22.44
N ASP A 194 -6.53 -43.78 22.88
CA ASP A 194 -6.66 -45.14 22.43
C ASP A 194 -6.44 -45.12 20.91
N LEU A 195 -5.35 -45.78 20.50
CA LEU A 195 -5.25 -46.33 19.17
C LEU A 195 -6.48 -47.22 19.03
N VAL A 196 -7.53 -46.68 18.41
CA VAL A 196 -8.63 -47.52 17.96
C VAL A 196 -7.99 -48.45 16.93
N SER A 197 -7.83 -49.71 17.32
CA SER A 197 -7.56 -50.79 16.39
C SER A 197 -8.62 -50.72 15.29
N PHE A 198 -8.19 -50.51 14.05
CA PHE A 198 -9.07 -50.49 12.91
C PHE A 198 -9.76 -51.86 12.79
N SER A 199 -11.05 -51.90 13.12
CA SER A 199 -11.93 -52.95 12.62
C SER A 199 -12.37 -52.55 11.21
N ASP A 200 -12.20 -53.47 10.26
CA ASP A 200 -12.55 -53.44 8.83
C ASP A 200 -14.06 -53.21 8.54
N ASP A 201 -14.71 -52.30 9.26
CA ASP A 201 -16.15 -52.07 9.14
C ASP A 201 -16.44 -50.70 8.52
N SER A 202 -17.04 -50.73 7.33
CA SER A 202 -17.46 -49.57 6.52
C SER A 202 -18.28 -48.52 7.30
N ASN A 203 -18.99 -48.94 8.35
CA ASN A 203 -19.74 -48.04 9.23
C ASN A 203 -18.86 -47.17 10.13
N SER A 204 -17.66 -47.62 10.51
CA SER A 204 -16.75 -46.88 11.39
C SER A 204 -16.07 -45.69 10.68
N LEU A 205 -15.63 -45.89 9.44
CA LEU A 205 -15.05 -44.81 8.61
C LEU A 205 -16.09 -43.72 8.33
N ARG A 206 -17.33 -44.14 8.01
CA ARG A 206 -18.43 -43.21 7.75
C ARG A 206 -18.72 -42.34 8.97
N LEU A 207 -18.81 -42.95 10.15
CA LEU A 207 -19.08 -42.24 11.40
C LEU A 207 -17.98 -41.23 11.73
N GLU A 208 -16.71 -41.57 11.47
CA GLU A 208 -15.58 -40.68 11.76
C GLU A 208 -15.51 -39.48 10.80
N ILE A 209 -15.82 -39.69 9.52
CA ILE A 209 -15.96 -38.59 8.54
C ILE A 209 -17.12 -37.67 8.94
N GLN A 210 -18.26 -38.22 9.36
CA GLN A 210 -19.40 -37.43 9.83
C GLN A 210 -19.05 -36.62 11.09
N LYS A 211 -18.33 -37.18 12.06
CA LYS A 211 -17.86 -36.44 13.24
C LYS A 211 -16.89 -35.31 12.87
N GLY A 212 -15.97 -35.56 11.94
CA GLY A 212 -15.03 -34.56 11.45
C GLY A 212 -15.74 -33.39 10.76
N LEU A 213 -16.65 -33.69 9.83
CA LEU A 213 -17.46 -32.69 9.14
C LEU A 213 -18.40 -31.95 10.09
N LYS A 214 -18.99 -32.62 11.09
CA LYS A 214 -19.81 -31.97 12.12
C LYS A 214 -19.01 -30.92 12.90
N ARG A 215 -17.77 -31.25 13.28
CA ARG A 215 -16.87 -30.31 13.99
C ARG A 215 -16.49 -29.13 13.11
N LEU A 216 -16.24 -29.38 11.83
CA LEU A 216 -15.78 -28.37 10.89
C LEU A 216 -16.92 -27.44 10.42
N LEU A 217 -18.13 -27.96 10.22
CA LEU A 217 -19.31 -27.22 9.77
C LEU A 217 -20.18 -26.69 10.93
N GLY A 218 -19.87 -27.02 12.18
CA GLY A 218 -20.62 -26.55 13.36
C GLY A 218 -22.04 -27.10 13.47
N LEU A 219 -22.35 -28.25 12.85
CA LEU A 219 -23.69 -28.85 12.85
C LEU A 219 -24.03 -29.45 14.23
N GLN A 220 -25.31 -29.35 14.64
CA GLN A 220 -25.73 -29.84 15.96
C GLN A 220 -26.08 -31.34 15.98
N ASP A 221 -26.49 -31.91 14.85
CA ASP A 221 -26.86 -33.33 14.74
C ASP A 221 -26.20 -34.03 13.53
N LEU A 222 -25.86 -35.31 13.68
CA LEU A 222 -25.18 -36.13 12.65
C LEU A 222 -26.12 -36.51 11.49
N ASN A 223 -27.43 -36.51 11.73
CA ASN A 223 -28.46 -36.85 10.74
C ASN A 223 -28.78 -35.70 9.76
N GLN A 224 -28.14 -34.53 9.90
CA GLN A 224 -28.37 -33.35 9.06
C GLN A 224 -27.57 -33.34 7.75
N ILE A 225 -26.57 -34.23 7.60
CA ILE A 225 -25.75 -34.32 6.39
C ILE A 225 -26.43 -35.28 5.40
N ASP A 226 -27.08 -34.71 4.39
CA ASP A 226 -27.56 -35.46 3.22
C ASP A 226 -26.35 -35.91 2.40
N ILE A 227 -26.25 -37.22 2.19
CA ILE A 227 -25.14 -37.87 1.51
C ILE A 227 -25.05 -37.53 0.02
N ASN A 228 -26.12 -37.02 -0.57
CA ASN A 228 -26.22 -36.68 -1.99
C ASN A 228 -26.13 -35.16 -2.24
N LEU A 229 -26.17 -34.35 -1.19
CA LEU A 229 -26.03 -32.90 -1.30
C LEU A 229 -24.54 -32.53 -1.26
N THR A 230 -24.13 -31.56 -2.06
CA THR A 230 -22.74 -31.07 -2.03
C THR A 230 -22.48 -30.37 -0.71
N LEU A 231 -21.29 -30.58 -0.11
CA LEU A 231 -20.96 -30.03 1.19
C LEU A 231 -20.88 -28.49 1.19
N ASP A 232 -20.75 -27.88 0.02
CA ASP A 232 -20.84 -26.42 -0.19
C ASP A 232 -22.23 -25.86 0.19
N HIS A 233 -23.30 -26.65 0.05
CA HIS A 233 -24.65 -26.25 0.52
C HIS A 233 -24.73 -26.15 2.06
N TYR A 234 -23.83 -26.79 2.78
CA TYR A 234 -23.70 -26.67 4.24
C TYR A 234 -22.74 -25.56 4.67
N GLY A 235 -22.31 -24.69 3.74
CA GLY A 235 -21.45 -23.54 4.03
C GLY A 235 -19.96 -23.83 3.98
N LEU A 236 -19.53 -24.92 3.33
CA LEU A 236 -18.11 -25.26 3.17
C LEU A 236 -17.41 -24.28 2.20
N ASP A 237 -16.74 -23.26 2.75
CA ASP A 237 -16.00 -22.26 1.96
C ASP A 237 -14.55 -22.68 1.61
N SER A 238 -13.86 -21.84 0.82
CA SER A 238 -12.49 -22.12 0.35
C SER A 238 -11.44 -22.25 1.47
N LEU A 239 -11.65 -21.62 2.63
CA LEU A 239 -10.74 -21.73 3.78
C LEU A 239 -11.03 -23.04 4.54
N MET A 240 -12.31 -23.36 4.72
CA MET A 240 -12.78 -24.60 5.34
C MET A 240 -12.38 -25.84 4.53
N LYS A 241 -12.32 -25.76 3.19
CA LYS A 241 -11.78 -26.81 2.33
C LYS A 241 -10.28 -27.06 2.59
N VAL A 242 -9.50 -26.03 2.90
CA VAL A 242 -8.08 -26.16 3.26
C VAL A 242 -7.92 -26.77 4.66
N GLU A 243 -8.76 -26.40 5.61
CA GLU A 243 -8.80 -27.02 6.94
C GLU A 243 -9.20 -28.50 6.88
N LEU A 244 -10.20 -28.83 6.06
CA LEU A 244 -10.64 -30.19 5.80
C LEU A 244 -9.49 -31.05 5.24
N ARG A 245 -8.73 -30.53 4.28
CA ARG A 245 -7.53 -31.22 3.74
C ARG A 245 -6.50 -31.49 4.83
N ASN A 246 -6.22 -30.50 5.69
CA ASN A 246 -5.22 -30.64 6.73
C ASN A 246 -5.65 -31.66 7.79
N TRP A 247 -6.93 -31.63 8.18
CA TRP A 247 -7.52 -32.62 9.09
C TRP A 247 -7.48 -34.03 8.49
N ILE A 248 -7.88 -34.22 7.23
CA ILE A 248 -7.84 -35.52 6.55
C ILE A 248 -6.40 -36.07 6.47
N SER A 249 -5.44 -35.19 6.15
CA SER A 249 -4.02 -35.56 6.09
C SER A 249 -3.48 -36.01 7.44
N GLN A 250 -3.96 -35.43 8.54
CA GLN A 250 -3.57 -35.81 9.89
C GLN A 250 -4.26 -37.09 10.37
N ALA A 251 -5.58 -37.20 10.17
CA ALA A 251 -6.43 -38.27 10.69
C ALA A 251 -6.29 -39.57 9.90
N PHE A 252 -6.27 -39.49 8.56
CA PHE A 252 -6.26 -40.67 7.68
C PHE A 252 -4.91 -40.92 7.02
N LYS A 253 -3.92 -40.03 7.20
CA LYS A 253 -2.60 -40.08 6.54
C LYS A 253 -2.69 -40.09 5.00
N VAL A 254 -3.77 -39.53 4.44
CA VAL A 254 -4.01 -39.40 3.01
C VAL A 254 -4.07 -37.93 2.63
N THR A 255 -3.39 -37.54 1.55
CA THR A 255 -3.45 -36.17 1.03
C THR A 255 -4.69 -36.00 0.15
N LEU A 256 -5.57 -35.05 0.50
CA LEU A 256 -6.75 -34.74 -0.31
C LEU A 256 -6.34 -34.04 -1.62
N PRO A 257 -6.71 -34.56 -2.81
CA PRO A 257 -6.36 -33.97 -4.10
C PRO A 257 -6.94 -32.57 -4.29
N ALA A 258 -6.26 -31.75 -5.10
CA ALA A 258 -6.63 -30.35 -5.33
C ALA A 258 -8.06 -30.15 -5.87
N HIS A 259 -8.65 -31.14 -6.57
CA HIS A 259 -10.01 -31.01 -7.09
C HIS A 259 -11.08 -30.92 -5.99
N PHE A 260 -10.85 -31.52 -4.81
CA PHE A 260 -11.73 -31.36 -3.64
C PHE A 260 -11.66 -29.95 -3.04
N LEU A 261 -10.63 -29.15 -3.35
CA LEU A 261 -10.50 -27.77 -2.90
C LEU A 261 -11.18 -26.77 -3.84
N ILE A 262 -11.30 -27.15 -5.12
CA ILE A 262 -11.73 -26.25 -6.21
C ILE A 262 -13.19 -26.52 -6.57
N ASN A 263 -13.62 -27.79 -6.59
CA ASN A 263 -14.95 -28.18 -7.04
C ASN A 263 -15.87 -28.52 -5.86
N PRO A 264 -17.20 -28.39 -6.02
CA PRO A 264 -18.17 -28.94 -5.09
C PRO A 264 -18.09 -30.48 -5.06
N PHE A 265 -18.19 -31.07 -3.87
CA PHE A 265 -18.19 -32.52 -3.69
C PHE A 265 -19.17 -32.91 -2.59
N THR A 266 -19.68 -34.13 -2.64
CA THR A 266 -20.62 -34.70 -1.67
C THR A 266 -19.89 -35.46 -0.57
N PHE A 267 -20.61 -35.80 0.50
CA PHE A 267 -20.11 -36.74 1.50
C PHE A 267 -19.68 -38.08 0.86
N SER A 268 -20.46 -38.57 -0.12
CA SER A 268 -20.20 -39.83 -0.81
C SER A 268 -18.88 -39.81 -1.60
N ASP A 269 -18.53 -38.68 -2.22
CA ASP A 269 -17.27 -38.50 -2.94
C ASP A 269 -16.07 -38.56 -1.99
N LEU A 270 -16.18 -37.90 -0.83
CA LEU A 270 -15.14 -37.89 0.18
C LEU A 270 -14.95 -39.27 0.82
N TYR A 271 -16.05 -39.95 1.14
CA TYR A 271 -16.04 -41.30 1.70
C TYR A 271 -15.38 -42.28 0.75
N LYS A 272 -15.75 -42.26 -0.54
CA LYS A 272 -15.17 -43.12 -1.57
C LYS A 272 -13.66 -42.88 -1.74
N PHE A 273 -13.24 -41.62 -1.76
CA PHE A 273 -11.81 -41.30 -1.84
C PHE A 273 -11.01 -41.86 -0.67
N LEU A 274 -11.54 -41.76 0.56
CA LEU A 274 -10.84 -42.26 1.74
C LEU A 274 -10.84 -43.79 1.82
N SER A 275 -11.94 -44.46 1.41
CA SER A 275 -11.99 -45.93 1.35
C SER A 275 -10.96 -46.48 0.36
N ASP A 276 -10.83 -45.86 -0.81
CA ASP A 276 -9.92 -46.33 -1.88
C ASP A 276 -8.44 -46.17 -1.49
N ASN A 277 -8.10 -45.17 -0.65
CA ASN A 277 -6.73 -44.91 -0.23
C ASN A 277 -6.30 -45.72 1.00
N GLN A 278 -7.23 -46.13 1.88
CA GLN A 278 -6.88 -47.01 2.99
C GLN A 278 -6.47 -48.41 2.52
N GLN A 279 -7.10 -48.93 1.45
CA GLN A 279 -6.75 -50.22 0.86
C GLN A 279 -5.35 -50.27 0.23
N ARG A 280 -4.74 -49.12 -0.11
CA ARG A 280 -3.42 -49.03 -0.77
C ARG A 280 -2.23 -48.96 0.20
N SER A 281 -2.45 -48.69 1.49
CA SER A 281 -1.38 -48.41 2.46
C SER A 281 -0.67 -49.65 3.05
N VAL A 282 -1.09 -50.86 2.68
CA VAL A 282 -0.59 -52.13 3.28
C VAL A 282 0.63 -52.70 2.56
N SER A 283 1.03 -52.20 1.37
CA SER A 283 2.04 -52.90 0.54
C SER A 283 3.50 -52.45 0.66
N ASP A 284 3.87 -51.26 1.15
CA ASP A 284 5.26 -50.78 1.03
C ASP A 284 5.76 -49.90 2.20
N SER A 285 6.64 -50.44 3.05
CA SER A 285 7.70 -49.63 3.72
C SER A 285 8.78 -50.48 4.42
N ARG A 286 10.02 -50.43 3.89
CA ARG A 286 11.28 -50.59 4.63
C ARG A 286 12.39 -49.70 4.03
N SER A 287 13.20 -49.15 4.93
CA SER A 287 14.56 -48.56 4.80
C SER A 287 14.74 -47.04 4.65
N ASP A 288 15.40 -46.52 5.71
CA ASP A 288 16.51 -45.55 5.82
C ASP A 288 16.37 -44.11 5.35
N PHE A 289 16.80 -43.16 6.20
CA PHE A 289 17.79 -42.11 5.85
C PHE A 289 18.36 -41.40 7.11
N ALA A 290 19.67 -41.09 7.02
CA ALA A 290 20.56 -40.61 8.07
C ALA A 290 20.55 -39.07 8.31
N SER A 291 21.12 -38.63 9.44
CA SER A 291 21.18 -37.23 9.91
C SER A 291 22.44 -36.45 9.44
N PRO A 292 22.37 -35.12 9.19
CA PRO A 292 23.53 -34.26 8.94
C PRO A 292 23.99 -33.46 10.19
N PRO A 293 25.20 -32.85 10.16
CA PRO A 293 25.99 -32.57 11.37
C PRO A 293 25.85 -31.15 11.96
N ASN A 294 26.23 -31.08 13.24
CA ASN A 294 26.28 -29.89 14.11
C ASN A 294 27.24 -28.79 13.59
N ARG A 295 26.72 -27.55 13.49
CA ARG A 295 27.52 -26.31 13.43
C ARG A 295 27.20 -25.47 14.67
N ALA A 296 28.19 -25.28 15.53
CA ALA A 296 28.11 -24.37 16.67
C ALA A 296 28.00 -22.92 16.17
N LEU A 297 26.95 -22.20 16.61
CA LEU A 297 26.74 -20.79 16.32
C LEU A 297 27.16 -19.93 17.52
N SER A 298 28.04 -18.99 17.21
CA SER A 298 28.51 -17.87 18.01
C SER A 298 27.37 -17.12 18.73
N THR A 299 27.56 -16.89 20.04
CA THR A 299 26.71 -16.07 20.89
C THR A 299 26.79 -14.59 20.49
N THR A 300 25.76 -14.09 19.81
CA THR A 300 25.53 -12.66 19.62
C THR A 300 24.19 -12.32 20.25
N PRO A 301 24.04 -11.24 21.04
CA PRO A 301 22.81 -10.96 21.77
C PRO A 301 21.67 -10.62 20.80
N ILE A 302 20.52 -11.26 20.98
CA ILE A 302 19.30 -10.99 20.20
C ILE A 302 18.69 -9.67 20.71
N LYS A 303 18.69 -8.62 19.88
CA LYS A 303 18.00 -7.34 20.15
C LYS A 303 16.48 -7.52 20.05
N THR A 304 15.76 -6.99 21.02
CA THR A 304 14.29 -6.98 21.12
C THR A 304 13.61 -6.23 19.95
N ASP A 305 12.37 -6.61 19.63
CA ASP A 305 11.51 -6.05 18.56
C ASP A 305 11.16 -4.55 18.71
N GLN A 306 11.51 -3.93 19.85
CA GLN A 306 11.50 -2.46 20.01
C GLN A 306 12.52 -1.76 19.08
N SER A 307 13.58 -2.46 18.68
CA SER A 307 14.67 -1.89 17.88
C SER A 307 14.27 -1.47 16.46
N ALA A 308 13.31 -2.16 15.82
CA ALA A 308 12.88 -1.84 14.47
C ALA A 308 12.07 -0.54 14.41
N PHE A 309 11.09 -0.38 15.30
CA PHE A 309 10.32 0.87 15.39
C PHE A 309 11.15 2.02 15.92
N GLU A 310 12.06 1.80 16.88
CA GLU A 310 13.04 2.81 17.29
C GLU A 310 13.91 3.27 16.11
N HIS A 311 14.33 2.35 15.24
CA HIS A 311 15.06 2.69 14.02
C HIS A 311 14.21 3.52 13.05
N LEU A 312 12.93 3.15 12.86
CA LEU A 312 12.00 3.92 12.04
C LEU A 312 11.73 5.32 12.62
N TYR A 313 11.54 5.44 13.93
CA TYR A 313 11.38 6.72 14.61
C TYR A 313 12.63 7.58 14.50
N SER A 314 13.82 6.99 14.69
CA SER A 314 15.10 7.68 14.51
C SER A 314 15.27 8.17 13.07
N ARG A 315 14.91 7.34 12.07
CA ARG A 315 14.92 7.73 10.66
C ARG A 315 13.94 8.86 10.37
N LEU A 316 12.72 8.80 10.89
CA LEU A 316 11.72 9.86 10.75
C LEU A 316 12.16 11.16 11.44
N HIS A 317 12.70 11.07 12.65
CA HIS A 317 13.23 12.22 13.39
C HIS A 317 14.41 12.86 12.65
N LYS A 318 15.29 12.05 12.03
CA LYS A 318 16.36 12.53 11.15
C LYS A 318 15.79 13.30 9.95
N LEU A 319 14.74 12.79 9.29
CA LEU A 319 14.08 13.48 8.19
C LEU A 319 13.47 14.82 8.65
N LYS A 320 12.76 14.84 9.78
CA LYS A 320 12.19 16.07 10.35
C LYS A 320 13.26 17.12 10.69
N ARG A 321 14.34 16.70 11.36
CA ARG A 321 15.46 17.60 11.71
C ARG A 321 16.13 18.21 10.49
N LEU A 322 16.16 17.48 9.37
CA LEU A 322 16.73 17.94 8.11
C LEU A 322 15.71 18.65 7.21
N ASN A 323 14.46 18.87 7.67
CA ASN A 323 13.37 19.41 6.86
C ASN A 323 13.14 18.61 5.56
N LEU A 324 13.22 17.28 5.62
CA LEU A 324 13.00 16.36 4.50
C LEU A 324 11.73 15.53 4.64
N ASP A 325 11.01 15.67 5.75
CA ASP A 325 9.68 15.10 5.92
C ASP A 325 8.67 15.77 4.97
N ARG A 326 7.72 14.96 4.52
CA ARG A 326 6.71 15.35 3.53
C ARG A 326 5.36 14.85 4.00
N HIS A 327 4.37 15.72 3.91
CA HIS A 327 2.98 15.41 4.21
C HIS A 327 2.12 15.83 3.03
N PRO A 328 1.23 14.96 2.51
CA PRO A 328 0.26 15.36 1.50
C PRO A 328 -0.58 16.52 2.03
N ILE A 329 -0.72 17.58 1.24
CA ILE A 329 -1.62 18.68 1.54
C ILE A 329 -2.92 18.44 0.79
N HIS A 330 -4.00 18.23 1.55
CA HIS A 330 -5.31 17.96 0.99
C HIS A 330 -6.02 19.27 0.63
N HIS A 331 -6.34 19.43 -0.65
CA HIS A 331 -7.10 20.57 -1.17
C HIS A 331 -8.54 20.17 -1.50
N GLN A 332 -9.48 21.12 -1.40
CA GLN A 332 -10.92 20.88 -1.52
C GLN A 332 -11.42 20.84 -2.97
N GLY A 333 -10.56 21.22 -3.92
CA GLY A 333 -10.87 21.19 -5.35
C GLY A 333 -9.94 22.09 -6.16
N HIS A 334 -10.21 22.15 -7.46
CA HIS A 334 -9.53 23.04 -8.40
C HIS A 334 -10.52 23.58 -9.43
N ARG A 335 -10.25 24.78 -9.96
CA ARG A 335 -11.02 25.42 -11.04
C ARG A 335 -10.08 26.25 -11.90
N GLY A 336 -9.94 25.88 -13.17
CA GLY A 336 -8.97 26.54 -14.05
C GLY A 336 -7.56 26.44 -13.48
N SER A 337 -6.84 27.57 -13.40
CA SER A 337 -5.53 27.67 -12.75
C SER A 337 -5.58 27.76 -11.21
N LEU A 338 -6.76 27.66 -10.58
CA LEU A 338 -6.93 27.86 -9.14
C LEU A 338 -7.07 26.54 -8.37
N LEU A 339 -6.54 26.50 -7.15
CA LEU A 339 -6.67 25.41 -6.17
C LEU A 339 -7.31 25.95 -4.89
N LYS A 340 -8.23 25.17 -4.29
CA LYS A 340 -8.95 25.57 -3.07
C LYS A 340 -8.33 24.93 -1.83
N LEU A 341 -7.81 25.74 -0.91
CA LEU A 341 -7.20 25.31 0.34
C LEU A 341 -7.78 26.12 1.51
N ASN A 342 -8.31 25.45 2.54
CA ASN A 342 -8.92 26.08 3.71
C ASN A 342 -9.93 27.18 3.35
N GLU A 343 -10.86 26.88 2.44
CA GLU A 343 -11.84 27.82 1.88
C GLU A 343 -11.28 29.01 1.07
N ARG A 344 -9.95 29.10 0.89
CA ARG A 344 -9.29 30.13 0.10
C ARG A 344 -8.87 29.60 -1.27
N TRP A 345 -9.08 30.39 -2.32
CA TRP A 345 -8.57 30.09 -3.66
C TRP A 345 -7.14 30.62 -3.81
N LEU A 346 -6.25 29.76 -4.26
CA LEU A 346 -4.84 30.06 -4.54
C LEU A 346 -4.56 29.82 -6.02
N ILE A 347 -3.71 30.64 -6.64
CA ILE A 347 -3.26 30.43 -8.01
C ILE A 347 -2.23 29.31 -8.01
N ASN A 348 -2.48 28.24 -8.75
CA ASN A 348 -1.67 27.02 -8.76
C ASN A 348 -0.59 27.07 -9.83
N PHE A 349 0.66 27.17 -9.39
CA PHE A 349 1.86 27.12 -10.22
C PHE A 349 2.66 25.83 -9.99
N SER A 350 2.02 24.76 -9.54
CA SER A 350 2.66 23.44 -9.31
C SER A 350 1.92 22.27 -9.92
N SER A 351 0.81 22.51 -10.62
CA SER A 351 0.11 21.48 -11.39
C SER A 351 0.96 21.02 -12.57
N ASN A 352 0.87 19.74 -12.93
CA ASN A 352 1.39 19.24 -14.20
C ASN A 352 0.30 19.18 -15.29
N ASP A 353 -0.92 19.67 -15.01
CA ASP A 353 -1.95 19.88 -16.03
C ASP A 353 -1.63 21.15 -16.85
N TYR A 354 -0.61 21.02 -17.70
CA TYR A 354 -0.04 22.13 -18.46
C TYR A 354 -1.02 22.79 -19.42
N LEU A 355 -2.03 22.05 -19.89
CA LEU A 355 -3.00 22.53 -20.87
C LEU A 355 -4.40 22.75 -20.26
N GLY A 356 -4.59 22.35 -19.00
CA GLY A 356 -5.87 22.49 -18.30
C GLY A 356 -6.91 21.44 -18.70
N LEU A 357 -6.47 20.31 -19.27
CA LEU A 357 -7.36 19.34 -19.92
C LEU A 357 -8.16 18.51 -18.92
N SER A 358 -7.72 18.41 -17.68
CA SER A 358 -8.43 17.64 -16.65
C SER A 358 -9.84 18.19 -16.36
N GLN A 359 -10.10 19.44 -16.72
CA GLN A 359 -11.38 20.12 -16.53
C GLN A 359 -12.11 20.45 -17.84
N GLU A 360 -11.64 19.96 -18.99
CA GLU A 360 -12.30 20.23 -20.27
C GLU A 360 -13.64 19.47 -20.39
N PRO A 361 -14.72 20.14 -20.83
CA PRO A 361 -16.04 19.51 -20.96
C PRO A 361 -16.08 18.32 -21.92
N GLU A 362 -15.41 18.40 -23.08
CA GLU A 362 -15.40 17.30 -24.08
C GLU A 362 -14.77 16.02 -23.50
N ILE A 363 -13.68 16.18 -22.74
CA ILE A 363 -12.96 15.06 -22.11
C ILE A 363 -13.79 14.45 -20.98
N LYS A 364 -14.40 15.28 -20.13
CA LYS A 364 -15.31 14.80 -19.07
C LYS A 364 -16.52 14.07 -19.64
N ALA A 365 -17.11 14.60 -20.72
CA ALA A 365 -18.24 13.95 -21.38
C ALA A 365 -17.87 12.58 -21.94
N ALA A 366 -16.70 12.46 -22.60
CA ALA A 366 -16.21 11.17 -23.11
C ALA A 366 -16.03 10.13 -21.99
N ALA A 367 -15.49 10.54 -20.84
CA ALA A 367 -15.35 9.67 -19.67
C ALA A 367 -16.71 9.21 -19.13
N MET A 368 -17.65 10.15 -18.93
CA MET A 368 -18.99 9.88 -18.39
C MET A 368 -19.79 8.93 -19.29
N GLU A 369 -19.78 9.17 -20.59
CA GLU A 369 -20.48 8.31 -21.56
C GLU A 369 -19.91 6.90 -21.55
N THR A 370 -18.58 6.78 -21.48
CA THR A 370 -17.92 5.47 -21.41
C THR A 370 -18.24 4.74 -20.10
N ILE A 371 -18.36 5.45 -18.97
CA ILE A 371 -18.79 4.85 -17.70
C ILE A 371 -20.18 4.24 -17.82
N ASN A 372 -21.13 4.95 -18.46
CA ASN A 372 -22.49 4.45 -18.64
C ASN A 372 -22.54 3.16 -19.47
N GLN A 373 -21.63 3.02 -20.44
CA GLN A 373 -21.60 1.89 -21.37
C GLN A 373 -20.76 0.70 -20.87
N TRP A 374 -19.58 0.96 -20.30
CA TRP A 374 -18.56 -0.05 -19.99
C TRP A 374 -18.31 -0.25 -18.49
N GLY A 375 -18.92 0.57 -17.63
CA GLY A 375 -18.69 0.55 -16.20
C GLY A 375 -17.42 1.29 -15.76
N THR A 376 -17.11 1.17 -14.47
CA THR A 376 -16.09 2.00 -13.79
C THR A 376 -14.69 1.41 -13.78
N GLY A 377 -14.50 0.16 -14.22
CA GLY A 377 -13.20 -0.51 -14.18
C GLY A 377 -13.16 -1.74 -15.07
N SER A 378 -11.94 -2.22 -15.34
CA SER A 378 -11.70 -3.30 -16.31
C SER A 378 -11.84 -4.71 -15.73
N GLY A 379 -11.98 -4.83 -14.40
CA GLY A 379 -12.26 -6.11 -13.71
C GLY A 379 -11.11 -7.11 -13.65
N ALA A 380 -10.11 -7.03 -14.53
CA ALA A 380 -8.95 -7.91 -14.56
C ALA A 380 -7.73 -7.26 -15.26
N SER A 381 -6.62 -8.00 -15.34
CA SER A 381 -5.44 -7.61 -16.12
C SER A 381 -5.66 -7.75 -17.63
N ARG A 382 -4.78 -7.14 -18.43
CA ARG A 382 -4.85 -7.14 -19.91
C ARG A 382 -4.94 -8.56 -20.50
N LEU A 383 -4.21 -9.52 -19.95
CA LEU A 383 -4.11 -10.88 -20.52
C LEU A 383 -5.19 -11.86 -20.03
N VAL A 384 -6.06 -11.45 -19.10
CA VAL A 384 -7.14 -12.31 -18.58
C VAL A 384 -8.45 -11.93 -19.25
N THR A 385 -9.09 -10.85 -18.79
CA THR A 385 -10.36 -10.35 -19.34
C THR A 385 -10.43 -8.82 -19.37
N GLY A 386 -9.36 -8.12 -18.97
CA GLY A 386 -9.34 -6.66 -18.85
C GLY A 386 -8.99 -5.91 -20.14
N SER A 387 -8.75 -6.61 -21.25
CA SER A 387 -8.52 -5.98 -22.56
C SER A 387 -9.85 -5.75 -23.28
N PHE A 388 -10.25 -4.49 -23.37
CA PHE A 388 -11.39 -4.04 -24.17
C PHE A 388 -10.93 -3.43 -25.50
N GLU A 389 -11.84 -3.36 -26.48
CA GLU A 389 -11.60 -2.69 -27.78
C GLU A 389 -11.10 -1.24 -27.62
N LEU A 390 -11.53 -0.55 -26.55
CA LEU A 390 -11.06 0.79 -26.19
C LEU A 390 -9.54 0.87 -25.95
N HIS A 391 -8.90 -0.22 -25.50
CA HIS A 391 -7.45 -0.25 -25.34
C HIS A 391 -6.77 -0.25 -26.70
N GLN A 392 -7.22 -1.13 -27.60
CA GLN A 392 -6.68 -1.25 -28.95
C GLN A 392 -6.85 0.07 -29.71
N GLN A 393 -8.03 0.68 -29.68
CA GLN A 393 -8.30 1.96 -30.34
C GLN A 393 -7.37 3.08 -29.85
N LEU A 394 -7.13 3.13 -28.54
CA LEU A 394 -6.22 4.11 -27.96
C LEU A 394 -4.76 3.82 -28.34
N GLU A 395 -4.33 2.57 -28.32
CA GLU A 395 -2.99 2.13 -28.72
C GLU A 395 -2.72 2.47 -30.19
N GLU A 396 -3.67 2.21 -31.10
CA GLU A 396 -3.60 2.59 -32.51
C GLU A 396 -3.53 4.11 -32.70
N THR A 397 -4.35 4.86 -31.97
CA THR A 397 -4.30 6.33 -31.99
C THR A 397 -2.94 6.85 -31.55
N ILE A 398 -2.40 6.31 -30.45
CA ILE A 398 -1.09 6.72 -29.93
C ILE A 398 0.01 6.40 -30.94
N ALA A 399 0.01 5.19 -31.51
CA ALA A 399 1.00 4.80 -32.52
C ALA A 399 0.99 5.76 -33.72
N LEU A 400 -0.20 6.08 -34.25
CA LEU A 400 -0.35 7.03 -35.34
C LEU A 400 0.12 8.44 -34.95
N TRP A 401 -0.28 8.92 -33.77
CA TRP A 401 0.07 10.24 -33.28
C TRP A 401 1.59 10.40 -33.07
N LYS A 402 2.22 9.38 -32.51
CA LYS A 402 3.66 9.34 -32.21
C LYS A 402 4.52 8.98 -33.42
N GLY A 403 3.92 8.46 -34.49
CA GLY A 403 4.63 8.00 -35.68
C GLY A 403 5.52 6.79 -35.36
N THR A 404 4.91 5.75 -34.81
CA THR A 404 5.52 4.46 -34.50
C THR A 404 4.63 3.32 -35.03
N GLU A 405 5.17 2.10 -35.06
CA GLU A 405 4.42 0.94 -35.57
C GLU A 405 3.33 0.49 -34.59
N ALA A 406 3.62 0.57 -33.29
CA ALA A 406 2.72 0.14 -32.23
C ALA A 406 2.80 1.06 -31.00
N ALA A 407 1.82 0.92 -30.12
CA ALA A 407 1.89 1.46 -28.77
C ALA A 407 1.25 0.49 -27.77
N VAL A 408 1.68 0.56 -26.51
CA VAL A 408 1.14 -0.25 -25.41
C VAL A 408 0.81 0.67 -24.24
N VAL A 409 -0.43 0.62 -23.74
CA VAL A 409 -0.86 1.44 -22.60
C VAL A 409 -0.57 0.78 -21.25
N PHE A 410 -0.18 1.60 -20.29
CA PHE A 410 0.19 1.24 -18.92
C PHE A 410 -0.57 2.09 -17.90
N ASN A 411 -0.73 1.57 -16.69
CA ASN A 411 -1.45 2.27 -15.62
C ASN A 411 -0.74 3.53 -15.10
N SER A 412 0.57 3.68 -15.32
CA SER A 412 1.32 4.89 -14.97
C SER A 412 2.65 4.96 -15.70
N GLY A 413 3.23 6.16 -15.82
CA GLY A 413 4.57 6.34 -16.42
C GLY A 413 5.66 5.63 -15.62
N TYR A 414 5.45 5.49 -14.31
CA TYR A 414 6.33 4.72 -13.43
C TYR A 414 6.32 3.23 -13.82
N GLN A 415 5.13 2.64 -14.01
CA GLN A 415 4.99 1.24 -14.45
C GLN A 415 5.45 1.01 -15.88
N ALA A 416 5.28 1.99 -16.79
CA ALA A 416 5.81 1.91 -18.15
C ALA A 416 7.34 1.81 -18.14
N ASN A 417 8.02 2.70 -17.42
CA ASN A 417 9.48 2.68 -17.25
C ASN A 417 10.00 1.39 -16.61
N GLN A 418 9.32 0.88 -15.57
CA GLN A 418 9.68 -0.41 -14.99
C GLN A 418 9.45 -1.57 -15.97
N GLY A 419 8.34 -1.54 -16.70
CA GLY A 419 7.93 -2.62 -17.61
C GLY A 419 8.85 -2.77 -18.81
N ILE A 420 9.22 -1.65 -19.44
CA ILE A 420 10.14 -1.67 -20.58
C ILE A 420 11.53 -2.13 -20.17
N LEU A 421 12.09 -1.61 -19.07
CA LEU A 421 13.45 -1.95 -18.69
C LEU A 421 13.56 -3.38 -18.16
N SER A 422 12.62 -3.81 -17.32
CA SER A 422 12.61 -5.20 -16.80
C SER A 422 12.15 -6.24 -17.82
N GLY A 423 11.41 -5.82 -18.85
CA GLY A 423 10.93 -6.70 -19.90
C GLY A 423 11.90 -6.86 -21.07
N LEU A 424 12.51 -5.75 -21.50
CA LEU A 424 13.35 -5.72 -22.71
C LEU A 424 14.80 -6.14 -22.43
N CYS A 425 15.34 -5.78 -21.27
CA CYS A 425 16.72 -6.04 -20.93
C CYS A 425 16.88 -7.29 -20.06
N GLN A 426 18.04 -7.91 -20.17
CA GLN A 426 18.46 -9.09 -19.40
C GLN A 426 19.93 -8.99 -18.96
N GLN A 427 20.41 -10.02 -18.26
CA GLN A 427 21.82 -10.12 -17.90
C GLN A 427 22.69 -10.22 -19.16
N GLY A 428 23.68 -9.33 -19.27
CA GLY A 428 24.54 -9.20 -20.45
C GLY A 428 24.25 -7.95 -21.27
N ASP A 429 23.06 -7.37 -21.13
CA ASP A 429 22.72 -6.11 -21.78
C ASP A 429 23.30 -4.90 -21.03
N GLN A 430 23.30 -3.76 -21.71
CA GLN A 430 23.90 -2.52 -21.23
C GLN A 430 22.94 -1.34 -21.36
N ILE A 431 22.87 -0.51 -20.32
CA ILE A 431 22.05 0.68 -20.26
C ILE A 431 22.95 1.90 -20.01
N PHE A 432 22.85 2.91 -20.85
CA PHE A 432 23.50 4.20 -20.70
C PHE A 432 22.44 5.24 -20.36
N VAL A 433 22.48 5.80 -19.16
CA VAL A 433 21.38 6.63 -18.62
C VAL A 433 21.88 8.01 -18.19
N ASP A 434 21.12 9.05 -18.52
CA ASP A 434 21.42 10.41 -18.09
C ASP A 434 21.36 10.50 -16.55
N SER A 435 22.33 11.19 -15.93
CA SER A 435 22.41 11.35 -14.48
C SER A 435 21.13 11.93 -13.84
N PHE A 436 20.33 12.71 -14.58
CA PHE A 436 19.09 13.32 -14.10
C PHE A 436 17.83 12.50 -14.41
N ALA A 437 17.97 11.31 -15.02
CA ALA A 437 16.85 10.46 -15.35
C ALA A 437 15.94 10.15 -14.14
N HIS A 438 14.63 10.24 -14.36
CA HIS A 438 13.59 10.05 -13.38
C HIS A 438 13.74 8.76 -12.54
N ALA A 439 13.33 8.81 -11.28
CA ALA A 439 13.45 7.68 -10.34
C ALA A 439 12.84 6.37 -10.87
N SER A 440 11.75 6.43 -11.64
CA SER A 440 11.15 5.22 -12.25
C SER A 440 12.08 4.51 -13.24
N ILE A 441 12.93 5.25 -13.95
CA ILE A 441 13.94 4.69 -14.84
C ILE A 441 14.99 3.96 -14.00
N ARG A 442 15.46 4.59 -12.91
CA ARG A 442 16.44 3.98 -11.98
C ARG A 442 15.92 2.70 -11.34
N ASP A 443 14.65 2.69 -10.93
CA ASP A 443 14.00 1.51 -10.39
C ASP A 443 13.84 0.42 -11.47
N GLY A 444 13.52 0.80 -12.71
CA GLY A 444 13.47 -0.13 -13.85
C GLY A 444 14.84 -0.73 -14.20
N ILE A 445 15.91 0.06 -14.17
CA ILE A 445 17.31 -0.41 -14.33
C ILE A 445 17.65 -1.44 -13.26
N THR A 446 17.27 -1.18 -12.01
CA THR A 446 17.51 -2.12 -10.91
C THR A 446 16.80 -3.46 -11.15
N LEU A 447 15.61 -3.44 -11.74
CA LEU A 447 14.84 -4.64 -12.08
C LEU A 447 15.34 -5.38 -13.33
N SER A 448 16.05 -4.70 -14.23
CA SER A 448 16.45 -5.25 -15.53
C SER A 448 17.61 -6.24 -15.49
N ARG A 449 18.45 -6.18 -14.46
CA ARG A 449 19.71 -6.95 -14.32
C ARG A 449 20.75 -6.65 -15.41
N ALA A 450 20.52 -5.64 -16.24
CA ALA A 450 21.52 -5.13 -17.18
C ALA A 450 22.63 -4.40 -16.43
N LYS A 451 23.81 -4.33 -17.03
CA LYS A 451 24.85 -3.39 -16.56
C LYS A 451 24.39 -1.98 -16.89
N SER A 452 24.52 -1.04 -15.95
CA SER A 452 24.17 0.36 -16.20
C SER A 452 25.35 1.29 -16.02
N PHE A 453 25.43 2.29 -16.89
CA PHE A 453 26.44 3.32 -16.94
C PHE A 453 25.73 4.67 -16.94
N GLU A 454 26.04 5.49 -15.95
CA GLU A 454 25.51 6.85 -15.87
C GLU A 454 26.44 7.80 -16.59
N PHE A 455 25.91 8.58 -17.54
CA PHE A 455 26.64 9.69 -18.15
C PHE A 455 26.20 11.01 -17.51
N HIS A 456 27.08 12.01 -17.55
CA HIS A 456 26.78 13.32 -16.97
C HIS A 456 25.62 13.96 -17.74
N HIS A 457 24.78 14.69 -17.02
CA HIS A 457 23.59 15.30 -17.57
C HIS A 457 23.86 16.07 -18.87
N ASN A 458 23.18 15.69 -19.96
CA ASN A 458 23.35 16.24 -21.32
C ASN A 458 24.79 16.22 -21.90
N ASP A 459 25.73 15.47 -21.31
CA ASP A 459 27.12 15.38 -21.77
C ASP A 459 27.32 14.25 -22.77
N LEU A 460 27.18 14.60 -24.05
CA LEU A 460 27.34 13.65 -25.16
C LEU A 460 28.76 13.10 -25.30
N ASN A 461 29.78 13.88 -24.92
CA ASN A 461 31.17 13.42 -24.99
C ASN A 461 31.42 12.33 -23.96
N HIS A 462 30.88 12.48 -22.75
CA HIS A 462 30.96 11.44 -21.73
C HIS A 462 30.18 10.19 -22.13
N LEU A 463 28.98 10.35 -22.69
CA LEU A 463 28.21 9.24 -23.24
C LEU A 463 28.98 8.48 -24.33
N GLU A 464 29.55 9.19 -25.31
CA GLU A 464 30.36 8.59 -26.38
C GLU A 464 31.58 7.85 -25.84
N ALA A 465 32.29 8.43 -24.86
CA ALA A 465 33.41 7.78 -24.19
C ALA A 465 33.00 6.49 -23.47
N LEU A 466 31.83 6.47 -22.82
CA LEU A 466 31.28 5.27 -22.18
C LEU A 466 30.90 4.21 -23.20
N LEU A 467 30.29 4.59 -24.32
CA LEU A 467 29.91 3.69 -25.41
C LEU A 467 31.15 3.03 -26.06
N HIS A 468 32.24 3.78 -26.25
CA HIS A 468 33.51 3.23 -26.71
C HIS A 468 34.15 2.26 -25.72
N SER A 469 34.12 2.62 -24.43
CA SER A 469 34.76 1.83 -23.37
C SER A 469 34.04 0.50 -23.08
N HIS A 470 32.78 0.38 -23.52
CA HIS A 470 31.92 -0.76 -23.21
C HIS A 470 31.34 -1.39 -24.47
N ALA A 471 32.19 -1.74 -25.43
CA ALA A 471 31.81 -2.42 -26.67
C ALA A 471 31.43 -3.92 -26.50
N ASP A 472 30.88 -4.29 -25.34
CA ASP A 472 30.46 -5.67 -25.04
C ASP A 472 29.35 -6.15 -26.00
N SER A 473 29.17 -7.47 -26.08
CA SER A 473 28.05 -8.10 -26.79
C SER A 473 26.76 -8.05 -25.97
N GLY A 474 25.64 -7.63 -26.57
CA GLY A 474 24.32 -7.61 -25.94
C GLY A 474 23.45 -6.48 -26.49
N LEU A 475 22.23 -6.33 -25.97
CA LEU A 475 21.40 -5.17 -26.29
C LEU A 475 21.96 -3.92 -25.58
N LYS A 476 22.04 -2.81 -26.31
CA LYS A 476 22.45 -1.51 -25.76
C LYS A 476 21.30 -0.52 -25.83
N ILE A 477 21.05 0.18 -24.72
CA ILE A 477 19.99 1.20 -24.65
C ILE A 477 20.56 2.49 -24.11
N ILE A 478 20.34 3.59 -24.82
CA ILE A 478 20.55 4.96 -24.34
C ILE A 478 19.21 5.47 -23.79
N ILE A 479 19.20 6.03 -22.58
CA ILE A 479 18.00 6.50 -21.90
C ILE A 479 18.14 7.98 -21.51
N THR A 480 17.15 8.78 -21.88
CA THR A 480 17.02 10.19 -21.47
C THR A 480 15.56 10.59 -21.23
N GLU A 481 15.33 11.73 -20.59
CA GLU A 481 14.07 12.48 -20.69
C GLU A 481 14.17 13.50 -21.84
N SER A 482 13.06 13.86 -22.49
CA SER A 482 13.08 14.94 -23.50
C SER A 482 12.97 16.33 -22.89
N VAL A 483 12.31 16.46 -21.73
CA VAL A 483 12.24 17.68 -20.91
C VAL A 483 12.42 17.24 -19.46
N PHE A 484 13.50 17.67 -18.81
CA PHE A 484 13.83 17.19 -17.47
C PHE A 484 12.94 17.84 -16.43
N SER A 485 12.35 17.00 -15.57
CA SER A 485 11.26 17.42 -14.71
C SER A 485 11.61 18.54 -13.72
N MET A 486 12.84 18.66 -13.24
CA MET A 486 13.21 19.59 -12.17
C MET A 486 13.87 20.88 -12.65
N ASP A 487 14.60 20.80 -13.76
CA ASP A 487 15.38 21.91 -14.34
C ASP A 487 14.63 22.56 -15.52
N GLY A 488 13.74 21.81 -16.18
CA GLY A 488 12.97 22.30 -17.33
C GLY A 488 13.80 22.49 -18.59
N ASP A 489 15.05 22.04 -18.60
CA ASP A 489 15.93 22.00 -19.75
C ASP A 489 15.62 20.81 -20.66
N LEU A 490 16.37 20.73 -21.76
CA LEU A 490 16.02 19.95 -22.95
C LEU A 490 17.18 19.02 -23.33
N ALA A 491 16.88 17.75 -23.56
CA ALA A 491 17.87 16.83 -24.12
C ALA A 491 18.18 17.13 -25.61
N PRO A 492 19.44 16.93 -26.06
CA PRO A 492 19.87 17.02 -27.45
C PRO A 492 19.47 15.74 -28.23
N LEU A 493 18.18 15.62 -28.56
CA LEU A 493 17.60 14.38 -29.06
C LEU A 493 18.14 13.93 -30.44
N GLN A 494 18.50 14.86 -31.33
CA GLN A 494 19.01 14.52 -32.66
C GLN A 494 20.40 13.88 -32.57
N GLU A 495 21.25 14.45 -31.73
CA GLU A 495 22.60 13.99 -31.48
C GLU A 495 22.61 12.67 -30.70
N LEU A 496 21.73 12.51 -29.70
CA LEU A 496 21.52 11.24 -29.00
C LEU A 496 21.07 10.13 -29.97
N PHE A 497 20.18 10.46 -30.90
CA PHE A 497 19.74 9.49 -31.91
C PHE A 497 20.86 9.13 -32.88
N HIS A 498 21.69 10.10 -33.28
CA HIS A 498 22.87 9.84 -34.10
C HIS A 498 23.88 8.91 -33.40
N LEU A 499 24.13 9.12 -32.10
CA LEU A 499 24.95 8.19 -31.31
C LEU A 499 24.31 6.80 -31.22
N ALA A 500 22.99 6.73 -31.04
CA ALA A 500 22.29 5.45 -31.03
C ALA A 500 22.43 4.70 -32.36
N GLU A 501 22.40 5.40 -33.50
CA GLU A 501 22.66 4.79 -34.81
C GLU A 501 24.11 4.32 -34.94
N THR A 502 25.08 5.18 -34.59
CA THR A 502 26.52 4.90 -34.71
C THR A 502 26.96 3.71 -33.88
N PHE A 503 26.44 3.58 -32.66
CA PHE A 503 26.81 2.53 -31.72
C PHE A 503 25.84 1.34 -31.69
N ASP A 504 24.87 1.27 -32.61
CA ASP A 504 23.85 0.20 -32.66
C ASP A 504 23.11 0.03 -31.32
N CYS A 505 22.54 1.13 -30.83
CA CYS A 505 21.73 1.17 -29.61
C CYS A 505 20.24 1.38 -29.94
N LEU A 506 19.38 1.02 -28.99
CA LEU A 506 18.04 1.60 -28.88
C LEU A 506 18.15 2.94 -28.16
N LEU A 507 17.26 3.88 -28.51
CA LEU A 507 17.08 5.14 -27.81
C LEU A 507 15.71 5.14 -27.14
N LEU A 508 15.69 5.18 -25.81
CA LEU A 508 14.49 5.31 -25.01
C LEU A 508 14.39 6.75 -24.48
N VAL A 509 13.31 7.43 -24.85
CA VAL A 509 13.05 8.82 -24.46
C VAL A 509 11.76 8.89 -23.64
N ASP A 510 11.87 9.35 -22.39
CA ASP A 510 10.69 9.69 -21.58
C ASP A 510 10.24 11.13 -21.90
N GLU A 511 9.06 11.23 -22.51
CA GLU A 511 8.45 12.45 -22.96
C GLU A 511 7.32 12.92 -22.04
N ALA A 512 7.29 12.49 -20.77
CA ALA A 512 6.20 12.81 -19.86
C ALA A 512 5.97 14.33 -19.71
N HIS A 513 7.02 15.14 -19.82
CA HIS A 513 6.93 16.61 -19.79
C HIS A 513 6.90 17.26 -21.18
N ALA A 514 6.92 16.49 -22.28
CA ALA A 514 6.86 17.03 -23.62
C ALA A 514 5.53 16.77 -24.34
N VAL A 515 4.93 15.61 -24.09
CA VAL A 515 3.68 15.17 -24.70
C VAL A 515 2.57 16.20 -24.45
N GLY A 516 1.84 16.53 -25.51
CA GLY A 516 0.80 17.57 -25.57
C GLY A 516 1.32 19.00 -25.77
N VAL A 517 2.55 19.30 -25.35
CA VAL A 517 3.10 20.67 -25.36
C VAL A 517 3.98 20.92 -26.60
N PHE A 518 4.85 19.97 -26.92
CA PHE A 518 5.83 20.07 -27.99
C PHE A 518 5.45 19.24 -29.22
N GLY A 519 6.12 19.51 -30.34
CA GLY A 519 5.93 18.79 -31.59
C GLY A 519 4.65 19.16 -32.34
N PRO A 520 4.54 18.72 -33.60
CA PRO A 520 3.33 18.91 -34.39
C PRO A 520 2.16 18.25 -33.69
N GLN A 521 1.08 19.02 -33.51
CA GLN A 521 -0.15 18.58 -32.84
C GLN A 521 0.10 17.97 -31.44
N GLY A 522 1.10 18.48 -30.72
CA GLY A 522 1.42 18.04 -29.36
C GLY A 522 2.06 16.64 -29.28
N SER A 523 2.55 16.09 -30.38
CA SER A 523 3.09 14.72 -30.40
C SER A 523 4.36 14.51 -29.57
N GLY A 524 4.99 15.55 -29.03
CA GLY A 524 6.23 15.48 -28.24
C GLY A 524 7.46 15.94 -29.03
N ARG A 525 8.59 16.07 -28.35
CA ARG A 525 9.87 16.50 -28.93
C ARG A 525 10.51 15.42 -29.79
N CYS A 526 10.22 14.14 -29.56
CA CYS A 526 10.70 13.07 -30.43
C CYS A 526 10.26 13.21 -31.90
N ALA A 527 9.25 14.04 -32.20
CA ALA A 527 8.90 14.39 -33.57
C ALA A 527 9.98 15.20 -34.32
N GLU A 528 10.96 15.76 -33.60
CA GLU A 528 12.17 16.42 -34.16
C GLU A 528 13.21 15.39 -34.67
N ILE A 529 13.01 14.10 -34.37
CA ILE A 529 13.84 12.97 -34.78
C ILE A 529 13.21 12.29 -36.01
N LYS A 530 13.92 11.33 -36.60
CA LYS A 530 13.43 10.45 -37.67
C LYS A 530 12.22 9.61 -37.21
N ARG A 531 11.03 9.93 -37.74
CA ARG A 531 9.78 9.17 -37.51
C ARG A 531 9.91 7.72 -37.97
N ASN A 532 9.17 6.81 -37.33
CA ASN A 532 9.13 5.37 -37.63
C ASN A 532 10.48 4.64 -37.52
N SER A 533 11.46 5.17 -36.77
CA SER A 533 12.67 4.39 -36.48
C SER A 533 12.34 3.26 -35.50
N PRO A 534 12.64 1.99 -35.81
CA PRO A 534 12.42 0.88 -34.88
C PRO A 534 13.36 0.93 -33.65
N ARG A 535 14.36 1.81 -33.67
CA ARG A 535 15.29 2.04 -32.55
C ARG A 535 14.76 3.00 -31.50
N LEU A 536 13.75 3.79 -31.84
CA LEU A 536 13.21 4.83 -30.97
C LEU A 536 12.03 4.31 -30.15
N ILE A 537 12.17 4.36 -28.83
CA ILE A 537 11.12 4.04 -27.87
C ILE A 537 10.71 5.34 -27.20
N GLN A 538 9.41 5.66 -27.23
CA GLN A 538 8.88 6.90 -26.68
C GLN A 538 7.91 6.57 -25.54
N ILE A 539 8.24 7.03 -24.33
CA ILE A 539 7.35 6.90 -23.17
C ILE A 539 6.58 8.20 -23.01
N GLY A 540 5.27 8.12 -22.85
CA GLY A 540 4.43 9.28 -22.53
C GLY A 540 3.53 9.01 -21.35
N THR A 541 3.12 10.06 -20.63
CA THR A 541 2.12 9.96 -19.57
C THR A 541 0.84 10.69 -19.95
N CYS A 542 -0.28 10.12 -19.54
CA CYS A 542 -1.60 10.70 -19.69
C CYS A 542 -1.99 11.58 -18.50
N GLY A 543 -1.24 11.51 -17.39
CA GLY A 543 -1.53 12.21 -16.13
C GLY A 543 -0.99 13.64 -16.00
N LYS A 544 -0.46 14.22 -17.08
CA LYS A 544 0.11 15.59 -17.09
C LYS A 544 -0.68 16.46 -18.07
N ALA A 545 -0.07 16.86 -19.19
CA ALA A 545 -0.71 17.73 -20.18
C ALA A 545 -2.01 17.15 -20.77
N LEU A 546 -2.15 15.82 -20.82
CA LEU A 546 -3.36 15.15 -21.31
C LEU A 546 -4.52 15.16 -20.29
N GLY A 547 -4.30 15.57 -19.03
CA GLY A 547 -5.36 15.75 -18.04
C GLY A 547 -6.14 14.48 -17.65
N SER A 548 -5.62 13.30 -18.00
CA SER A 548 -6.24 11.98 -17.76
C SER A 548 -5.41 11.18 -16.75
N PHE A 549 -5.35 9.85 -16.88
CA PHE A 549 -4.54 8.95 -16.07
C PHE A 549 -3.92 7.86 -16.95
N GLY A 550 -2.82 7.25 -16.51
CA GLY A 550 -2.09 6.25 -17.28
C GLY A 550 -0.86 6.77 -18.01
N ALA A 551 -0.30 5.91 -18.85
CA ALA A 551 0.86 6.15 -19.68
C ALA A 551 0.86 5.19 -20.87
N TYR A 552 1.83 5.37 -21.76
CA TYR A 552 2.03 4.49 -22.89
C TYR A 552 3.51 4.38 -23.25
N ILE A 553 3.83 3.33 -24.01
CA ILE A 553 5.09 3.15 -24.72
C ILE A 553 4.76 3.06 -26.20
N ALA A 554 5.22 4.02 -27.00
CA ALA A 554 5.12 3.99 -28.45
C ALA A 554 6.45 3.49 -29.02
N CYS A 555 6.42 2.42 -29.82
CA CYS A 555 7.60 1.64 -30.21
C CYS A 555 7.36 0.83 -31.49
N SER A 556 8.33 -0.01 -31.85
CA SER A 556 8.16 -1.01 -32.92
C SER A 556 7.21 -2.14 -32.50
N ASP A 557 6.64 -2.82 -33.48
CA ASP A 557 5.71 -3.94 -33.26
C ASP A 557 6.36 -5.07 -32.44
N VAL A 558 7.63 -5.39 -32.73
CA VAL A 558 8.39 -6.41 -31.99
C VAL A 558 8.56 -6.06 -30.50
N ILE A 559 8.78 -4.78 -30.17
CA ILE A 559 8.89 -4.33 -28.78
C ILE A 559 7.52 -4.40 -28.10
N ALA A 560 6.44 -3.99 -28.77
CA ALA A 560 5.09 -4.06 -28.23
C ALA A 560 4.69 -5.51 -27.89
N GLN A 561 4.94 -6.46 -28.80
CA GLN A 561 4.67 -7.89 -28.57
C GLN A 561 5.51 -8.45 -27.41
N LEU A 562 6.78 -8.05 -27.31
CA LEU A 562 7.64 -8.44 -26.20
C LEU A 562 7.08 -7.94 -24.86
N LEU A 563 6.66 -6.67 -24.80
CA LEU A 563 6.08 -6.08 -23.59
C LEU A 563 4.82 -6.83 -23.12
N HIS A 564 3.93 -7.21 -24.02
CA HIS A 564 2.78 -8.04 -23.67
C HIS A 564 3.17 -9.39 -23.06
N SER A 565 4.34 -9.91 -23.43
CA SER A 565 4.81 -11.25 -23.04
C SER A 565 5.65 -11.25 -21.77
N CYS A 566 6.40 -10.18 -21.48
CA CYS A 566 7.37 -10.16 -20.39
C CYS A 566 7.23 -8.99 -19.41
N ALA A 567 6.55 -7.90 -19.76
CA ALA A 567 6.46 -6.73 -18.88
C ALA A 567 5.57 -7.03 -17.67
N ARG A 568 6.20 -7.40 -16.55
CA ARG A 568 5.50 -7.77 -15.31
C ARG A 568 4.54 -6.68 -14.82
N SER A 569 4.91 -5.41 -15.01
CA SER A 569 4.10 -4.25 -14.64
C SER A 569 2.86 -4.05 -15.52
N LEU A 570 2.74 -4.78 -16.63
CA LEU A 570 1.55 -4.88 -17.49
C LEU A 570 0.75 -6.16 -17.19
N ILE A 571 1.45 -7.29 -17.02
CA ILE A 571 0.85 -8.62 -16.87
C ILE A 571 0.13 -8.78 -15.52
N TYR A 572 0.76 -8.32 -14.43
CA TYR A 572 0.30 -8.54 -13.06
C TYR A 572 -0.43 -7.34 -12.44
N THR A 573 -1.03 -6.49 -13.27
CA THR A 573 -1.86 -5.36 -12.83
C THR A 573 -3.20 -5.38 -13.54
N THR A 574 -4.26 -4.93 -12.87
CA THR A 574 -5.55 -4.65 -13.51
C THR A 574 -5.36 -3.62 -14.61
N ALA A 575 -6.03 -3.80 -15.76
CA ALA A 575 -5.95 -2.88 -16.89
C ALA A 575 -6.56 -1.51 -16.57
N LEU A 576 -6.24 -0.49 -17.38
CA LEU A 576 -6.77 0.87 -17.23
C LEU A 576 -8.31 0.88 -17.37
N PRO A 577 -9.04 1.59 -16.49
CA PRO A 577 -10.50 1.71 -16.59
C PRO A 577 -10.97 2.28 -17.94
N PRO A 578 -12.12 1.82 -18.49
CA PRO A 578 -12.69 2.33 -19.74
C PRO A 578 -12.75 3.85 -19.83
N ALA A 579 -13.22 4.50 -18.77
CA ALA A 579 -13.36 5.95 -18.70
C ALA A 579 -12.03 6.69 -18.93
N VAL A 580 -10.93 6.12 -18.44
CA VAL A 580 -9.58 6.69 -18.58
C VAL A 580 -9.09 6.56 -20.02
N LEU A 581 -9.41 5.45 -20.71
CA LEU A 581 -9.03 5.24 -22.10
C LEU A 581 -9.70 6.28 -23.00
N SER A 582 -11.02 6.43 -22.89
CA SER A 582 -11.78 7.40 -23.68
C SER A 582 -11.43 8.84 -23.34
N ALA A 583 -11.18 9.17 -22.07
CA ALA A 583 -10.70 10.50 -21.68
C ALA A 583 -9.34 10.82 -22.33
N THR A 584 -8.43 9.85 -22.34
CA THR A 584 -7.11 10.01 -22.97
C THR A 584 -7.23 10.19 -24.48
N GLN A 585 -8.05 9.37 -25.13
CA GLN A 585 -8.36 9.49 -26.56
C GLN A 585 -8.92 10.88 -26.89
N ALA A 586 -9.90 11.33 -26.11
CA ALA A 586 -10.51 12.65 -26.26
C ALA A 586 -9.49 13.78 -26.04
N ALA A 587 -8.56 13.64 -25.09
CA ALA A 587 -7.49 14.61 -24.86
C ALA A 587 -6.54 14.73 -26.06
N ILE A 588 -6.13 13.61 -26.66
CA ILE A 588 -5.29 13.60 -27.87
C ILE A 588 -6.02 14.32 -29.02
N ASN A 589 -7.28 13.94 -29.27
CA ASN A 589 -8.12 14.56 -30.29
C ASN A 589 -8.31 16.07 -30.04
N PHE A 590 -8.52 16.47 -28.78
CA PHE A 590 -8.67 17.87 -28.41
C PHE A 590 -7.43 18.68 -28.77
N ILE A 591 -6.24 18.21 -28.42
CA ILE A 591 -4.98 18.92 -28.72
C ILE A 591 -4.77 19.06 -30.23
N GLN A 592 -5.12 18.04 -31.02
CA GLN A 592 -5.03 18.08 -32.48
C GLN A 592 -5.99 19.10 -33.09
N LYS A 593 -7.20 19.25 -32.53
CA LYS A 593 -8.21 20.24 -32.96
C LYS A 593 -7.90 21.66 -32.47
N HIS A 594 -7.22 21.79 -31.33
CA HIS A 594 -7.02 23.04 -30.60
C HIS A 594 -5.53 23.43 -30.45
N PRO A 595 -4.81 23.69 -31.56
CA PRO A 595 -3.39 24.06 -31.52
C PRO A 595 -3.12 25.39 -30.80
N GLU A 596 -4.15 26.22 -30.59
CA GLU A 596 -4.08 27.44 -29.80
C GLU A 596 -3.77 27.17 -28.33
N ARG A 597 -4.15 26.01 -27.77
CA ARG A 597 -3.93 25.68 -26.35
C ARG A 597 -2.45 25.58 -25.99
N PRO A 598 -1.64 24.73 -26.64
CA PRO A 598 -0.18 24.71 -26.42
C PRO A 598 0.49 26.02 -26.89
N SER A 599 -0.07 26.71 -27.89
CA SER A 599 0.45 28.01 -28.32
C SER A 599 0.27 29.09 -27.24
N HIS A 600 -0.83 29.07 -26.48
CA HIS A 600 -1.04 29.97 -25.34
C HIS A 600 -0.05 29.70 -24.21
N LEU A 601 0.23 28.43 -23.91
CA LEU A 601 1.28 28.07 -22.95
C LEU A 601 2.65 28.62 -23.37
N ARG A 602 3.00 28.55 -24.66
CA ARG A 602 4.24 29.16 -25.17
C ARG A 602 4.25 30.68 -25.03
N LYS A 603 3.12 31.35 -25.23
CA LYS A 603 3.01 32.80 -24.94
C LYS A 603 3.27 33.09 -23.46
N ASN A 604 2.73 32.28 -22.55
CA ASN A 604 2.96 32.42 -21.11
C ASN A 604 4.45 32.21 -20.75
N GLN A 605 5.14 31.27 -21.39
CA GLN A 605 6.59 31.10 -21.25
C GLN A 605 7.35 32.36 -21.71
N SER A 606 7.04 32.87 -22.90
CA SER A 606 7.67 34.09 -23.42
C SER A 606 7.37 35.32 -22.57
N TYR A 607 6.17 35.41 -22.01
CA TYR A 607 5.79 36.48 -21.10
C TYR A 607 6.63 36.46 -19.82
N LEU A 608 6.74 35.29 -19.17
CA LEU A 608 7.61 35.13 -18.00
C LEU A 608 9.09 35.41 -18.34
N GLN A 609 9.57 34.96 -19.49
CA GLN A 609 10.95 35.23 -19.94
C GLN A 609 11.21 36.74 -20.09
N ASN A 610 10.28 37.47 -20.71
CA ASN A 610 10.40 38.92 -20.88
C ASN A 610 10.37 39.65 -19.54
N LEU A 611 9.52 39.20 -18.62
CA LEU A 611 9.37 39.80 -17.30
C LEU A 611 10.56 39.50 -16.39
N SER A 612 11.10 38.29 -16.46
CA SER A 612 12.20 37.84 -15.61
C SER A 612 13.59 38.17 -16.11
N HIS A 613 13.72 38.42 -17.42
CA HIS A 613 14.99 38.46 -18.12
C HIS A 613 15.84 37.18 -17.96
N GLN A 614 15.21 36.07 -17.56
CA GLN A 614 15.84 34.75 -17.43
C GLN A 614 15.36 33.83 -18.56
N PRO A 615 16.21 32.91 -19.03
CA PRO A 615 15.78 31.90 -20.00
C PRO A 615 14.63 31.04 -19.46
N VAL A 616 13.52 30.96 -20.18
CA VAL A 616 12.41 30.04 -19.90
C VAL A 616 12.37 29.01 -21.02
N ILE A 617 13.04 27.88 -20.79
CA ILE A 617 13.30 26.87 -21.83
C ILE A 617 12.07 26.00 -22.10
N SER A 618 11.29 25.70 -21.06
CA SER A 618 10.06 24.91 -21.15
C SER A 618 8.97 25.48 -20.22
N GLN A 619 7.85 24.77 -20.08
CA GLN A 619 6.79 25.13 -19.14
C GLN A 619 7.16 24.90 -17.67
N ILE A 620 8.37 24.46 -17.40
CA ILE A 620 8.93 24.27 -16.05
C ILE A 620 9.98 25.36 -15.87
N PHE A 621 9.80 26.18 -14.83
CA PHE A 621 10.73 27.25 -14.47
C PHE A 621 11.23 27.00 -13.04
N PRO A 622 12.49 26.57 -12.86
CA PRO A 622 13.06 26.37 -11.53
C PRO A 622 13.50 27.69 -10.91
N VAL A 623 13.29 27.85 -9.61
CA VAL A 623 13.94 28.90 -8.82
C VAL A 623 14.75 28.22 -7.73
N ILE A 624 16.06 28.12 -7.95
CA ILE A 624 16.99 27.42 -7.06
C ILE A 624 17.30 28.31 -5.85
N LEU A 625 17.00 27.82 -4.65
CA LEU A 625 17.22 28.53 -3.39
C LEU A 625 18.28 27.86 -2.49
N GLY A 626 18.77 26.69 -2.91
CA GLY A 626 19.84 25.93 -2.27
C GLY A 626 19.37 25.16 -1.05
N GLU A 627 19.09 25.88 0.04
CA GLU A 627 18.77 25.30 1.35
C GLU A 627 17.30 24.92 1.52
N GLU A 628 17.05 23.77 2.15
CA GLU A 628 15.71 23.20 2.37
C GLU A 628 14.81 24.10 3.22
N HIS A 629 15.37 24.72 4.27
CA HIS A 629 14.62 25.64 5.12
C HIS A 629 14.17 26.88 4.34
N ARG A 630 15.05 27.43 3.51
CA ARG A 630 14.77 28.64 2.74
C ARG A 630 13.67 28.40 1.70
N VAL A 631 13.74 27.30 0.95
CA VAL A 631 12.69 26.97 -0.04
C VAL A 631 11.33 26.71 0.62
N LEU A 632 11.32 26.10 1.81
CA LEU A 632 10.09 25.90 2.59
C LEU A 632 9.47 27.22 3.03
N THR A 633 10.29 28.15 3.53
CA THR A 633 9.82 29.48 3.93
C THR A 633 9.29 30.24 2.72
N ALA A 634 9.99 30.20 1.59
CA ALA A 634 9.52 30.81 0.34
C ALA A 634 8.18 30.25 -0.13
N SER A 635 8.03 28.93 -0.13
CA SER A 635 6.77 28.26 -0.49
C SER A 635 5.61 28.68 0.44
N ARG A 636 5.87 28.80 1.75
CA ARG A 636 4.87 29.25 2.73
C ARG A 636 4.48 30.71 2.54
N ASP A 637 5.44 31.58 2.26
CA ASP A 637 5.19 33.01 2.06
C ASP A 637 4.43 33.27 0.77
N LEU A 638 4.72 32.53 -0.29
CA LEU A 638 3.93 32.54 -1.54
C LEU A 638 2.49 32.06 -1.26
N MET A 639 2.32 31.00 -0.47
CA MET A 639 1.00 30.52 -0.08
C MET A 639 0.19 31.57 0.67
N ASN A 640 0.82 32.31 1.60
CA ASN A 640 0.17 33.41 2.33
C ASN A 640 -0.29 34.53 1.40
N GLN A 641 0.48 34.78 0.33
CA GLN A 641 0.18 35.76 -0.74
C GLN A 641 -0.88 35.29 -1.74
N GLY A 642 -1.39 34.05 -1.62
CA GLY A 642 -2.40 33.53 -2.55
C GLY A 642 -1.83 32.66 -3.68
N LEU A 643 -0.55 32.29 -3.62
CA LEU A 643 0.14 31.54 -4.66
C LEU A 643 0.53 30.14 -4.16
N TRP A 644 0.12 29.11 -4.88
CA TRP A 644 0.50 27.75 -4.59
C TRP A 644 1.73 27.34 -5.42
N VAL A 645 2.90 27.33 -4.78
CA VAL A 645 4.19 26.92 -5.35
C VAL A 645 4.87 25.92 -4.41
N GLN A 646 5.08 24.69 -4.86
CA GLN A 646 5.68 23.61 -4.07
C GLN A 646 7.20 23.73 -3.98
N ALA A 647 7.71 23.49 -2.77
CA ALA A 647 9.13 23.36 -2.49
C ALA A 647 9.63 21.95 -2.82
N ILE A 648 10.61 21.86 -3.72
CA ILE A 648 11.30 20.62 -4.08
C ILE A 648 12.63 20.54 -3.34
N ARG A 649 12.88 19.38 -2.71
CA ARG A 649 14.02 19.10 -1.81
C ARG A 649 14.53 17.68 -2.05
N PRO A 650 15.71 17.30 -1.56
CA PRO A 650 16.21 15.92 -1.62
C PRO A 650 15.19 14.87 -1.10
N PRO A 651 15.13 13.66 -1.68
CA PRO A 651 16.00 13.14 -2.74
C PRO A 651 15.54 13.51 -4.16
N THR A 652 14.48 14.31 -4.35
CA THR A 652 13.97 14.67 -5.68
C THR A 652 14.97 15.50 -6.49
N VAL A 653 15.79 16.29 -5.80
CA VAL A 653 16.91 17.06 -6.35
C VAL A 653 18.16 16.81 -5.49
N PRO A 654 19.38 16.99 -6.03
CA PRO A 654 20.61 16.86 -5.26
C PRO A 654 20.64 17.75 -4.00
N VAL A 655 21.38 17.31 -2.98
CA VAL A 655 21.60 18.10 -1.75
C VAL A 655 22.22 19.46 -2.11
N GLY A 656 21.72 20.54 -1.51
CA GLY A 656 22.17 21.91 -1.79
C GLY A 656 21.58 22.53 -3.06
N SER A 657 20.63 21.85 -3.74
CA SER A 657 19.95 22.37 -4.93
C SER A 657 18.42 22.46 -4.77
N ALA A 658 17.95 22.63 -3.53
CA ALA A 658 16.53 22.78 -3.23
C ALA A 658 15.94 24.00 -3.95
N ARG A 659 14.71 23.89 -4.44
CA ARG A 659 14.15 24.84 -5.40
C ARG A 659 12.62 24.93 -5.34
N LEU A 660 12.09 26.08 -5.70
CA LEU A 660 10.68 26.18 -6.09
C LEU A 660 10.58 25.72 -7.55
N ARG A 661 9.67 24.80 -7.83
CA ARG A 661 9.42 24.34 -9.19
C ARG A 661 8.11 24.93 -9.68
N ILE A 662 8.21 25.94 -10.53
CA ILE A 662 7.06 26.60 -11.13
C ILE A 662 6.68 25.84 -12.40
N SER A 663 5.42 25.47 -12.49
CA SER A 663 4.80 24.90 -13.68
C SER A 663 3.85 25.92 -14.28
N LEU A 664 4.14 26.41 -15.48
CA LEU A 664 3.24 27.24 -16.24
C LEU A 664 2.14 26.39 -16.89
N SER A 665 0.94 26.95 -16.99
CA SER A 665 -0.22 26.36 -17.62
C SER A 665 -0.76 27.30 -18.70
N ALA A 666 -1.39 26.73 -19.72
CA ALA A 666 -2.17 27.47 -20.71
C ALA A 666 -3.35 28.22 -20.08
N LEU A 667 -3.71 27.92 -18.83
CA LEU A 667 -4.79 28.56 -18.09
C LEU A 667 -4.33 29.75 -17.23
N HIS A 668 -3.02 30.00 -17.11
CA HIS A 668 -2.54 31.19 -16.40
C HIS A 668 -2.77 32.43 -17.24
N THR A 669 -3.18 33.52 -16.59
CA THR A 669 -3.23 34.85 -17.21
C THR A 669 -1.90 35.58 -17.01
N GLU A 670 -1.62 36.57 -17.85
CA GLU A 670 -0.45 37.43 -17.71
C GLU A 670 -0.40 38.11 -16.33
N ASP A 671 -1.53 38.60 -15.80
CA ASP A 671 -1.60 39.17 -14.45
C ASP A 671 -1.20 38.17 -13.35
N GLN A 672 -1.60 36.90 -13.49
CA GLN A 672 -1.22 35.86 -12.54
C GLN A 672 0.28 35.60 -12.59
N ILE A 673 0.88 35.61 -13.79
CA ILE A 673 2.32 35.43 -13.98
C ILE A 673 3.10 36.63 -13.44
N SER A 674 2.60 37.85 -13.63
CA SER A 674 3.19 39.07 -13.06
C SER A 674 3.15 39.05 -11.54
N THR A 675 2.00 38.69 -10.95
CA THR A 675 1.86 38.53 -9.50
C THR A 675 2.85 37.49 -8.96
N LEU A 676 3.01 36.37 -9.66
CA LEU A 676 3.99 35.35 -9.30
C LEU A 676 5.41 35.92 -9.28
N TRP A 677 5.82 36.59 -10.36
CA TRP A 677 7.17 37.12 -10.48
C TRP A 677 7.50 38.18 -9.42
N GLU A 678 6.58 39.11 -9.17
CA GLU A 678 6.71 40.11 -8.11
C GLU A 678 6.89 39.43 -6.74
N SER A 679 6.11 38.38 -6.46
CA SER A 679 6.18 37.64 -5.19
C SER A 679 7.46 36.81 -5.04
N LEU A 680 8.14 36.48 -6.15
CA LEU A 680 9.42 35.76 -6.16
C LEU A 680 10.62 36.68 -5.96
N GLN A 681 10.54 37.97 -6.32
CA GLN A 681 11.67 38.91 -6.26
C GLN A 681 12.44 38.88 -4.93
N PRO A 682 11.78 38.95 -3.74
CA PRO A 682 12.51 38.96 -2.46
C PRO A 682 13.38 37.72 -2.25
N TRP A 683 12.95 36.58 -2.81
CA TRP A 683 13.65 35.30 -2.69
C TRP A 683 14.82 35.18 -3.65
N ILE A 684 14.66 35.69 -4.87
CA ILE A 684 15.67 35.65 -5.93
C ILE A 684 16.78 36.68 -5.67
N SER A 685 16.45 37.92 -5.29
CA SER A 685 17.45 38.97 -5.05
C SER A 685 18.41 38.64 -3.90
N SER A 686 18.00 37.78 -2.98
CA SER A 686 18.81 37.34 -1.83
C SER A 686 19.83 36.23 -2.19
N PHE A 687 19.83 35.72 -3.41
CA PHE A 687 20.79 34.73 -3.92
C PHE A 687 20.78 34.76 -5.45
N PRO A 688 21.70 35.51 -6.08
CA PRO A 688 21.73 35.59 -7.53
C PRO A 688 21.91 34.20 -8.12
N TYR A 689 21.24 33.97 -9.25
CA TYR A 689 21.46 32.79 -10.08
C TYR A 689 22.97 32.64 -10.34
N PRO A 690 23.55 31.44 -10.16
CA PRO A 690 24.93 31.20 -10.54
C PRO A 690 25.16 31.39 -12.05
#